data_AF-A0A4S8MCI0-F1
#
_entry.id   AF-A0A4S8MCI0-F1
#
_cell.length_a   1.000
_cell.length_b   1.000
_cell.length_c   1.000
_cell.angle_alpha   90.00
_cell.angle_beta   90.00
_cell.angle_gamma   90.00
#
_symmetry.space_group_name_H-M   'P 1'
#
loop_
_entity.id
_entity.type
_entity.pdbx_description
1 polymer ?
#
loop_
_entity_poly.entity_id
_entity_poly.type
_entity_poly.pdbx_seq_one_letter_code
_entity_poly.pdbx_strand_id
1 'polypeptide(L)'
;MPSYTLAIVETTADHSLRNLHQGFSRILDFEIKFESAKPESFETVLQSLREGRINAILVSRIIDCAINPDHLELDESAKASGLVDFVVIVSGVPCGFDTQIQSLHFAITSGVAYPEFRSTLLVGTGPSIKAAVYVLSRHFDCSWFYVVWYFLFCLFEPRVEVYNDFVEFCERVNSDIRMSRVTQNWMVPTGTPVQCVVTDTTLDEQEDMSDDRRRLLKRVFAALHANMYSRHRGLFLNIGPLLVPSPTLTSWTKFAQNYMWHSVLLETLCTTNMPSFPNLACAIVDLSRRRVPTICTVPFARTYAHAGTIDDLLLDHWFPPAPHSYFREGLSARRLRLGHRFDDPDVSLIHPYTIIVSAAPPKGYIDFTAGVAVVVKHAGPSHEEFRLVDVTSVDLAVISDNIRFLSRNQVNNGYRCSDLFNDYQYLAVDRRHLVGVTSPIPSIQRITVVRTVDCRCFFCQLSVEVVLIAMEYFDIGALAAFSGTCRTHSSFARQTMQQRVRRVLNQLKDADLDDNRIHDILRVTGSVITGAAGVTPMLSGLPALPTKFDILTPLNSIRPWLQLFQQVPTLGSYVYSNKKPKMDGFRLERMRCVFFLRSGVVVSIRESYSQSILPLLLSQSITAHVGSVNLYSTMTNIRLGTSRGTAQEYPSILSLFRAGWVLLLDATCPGVGLQVVTNWRPFRGTSPLMTMSLSFPSLGTTCGERGQLVLICGVLREMWMFDDAHSQNKDNSSWYILEIAPSTDNDALFRDVYTSLTNMGPMDDTFLHAVGEQDIVDAHVQYLLVCLPSPLALITAACNVTIDPAPFPNHPCLPFYNHWDNERKTLTPNATVVVNFHIVVDRSRGKRMAILVADSVSVLECGVPWYSLCEDKSEMRLVQNNAQMSS
;
A
#
# COMPACT_ATOMS: atom_id res chain seq x y z
N MET A 1 23.82 -27.82 39.34
CA MET A 1 23.83 -26.75 38.32
C MET A 1 25.27 -26.34 38.06
N PRO A 2 25.71 -26.20 36.80
CA PRO A 2 26.98 -25.55 36.51
C PRO A 2 26.93 -24.10 37.01
N SER A 3 28.06 -23.61 37.53
CA SER A 3 28.23 -22.24 38.03
C SER A 3 29.29 -21.54 37.18
N TYR A 4 28.96 -20.35 36.70
CA TYR A 4 29.86 -19.49 35.93
C TYR A 4 30.13 -18.20 36.69
N THR A 5 31.38 -17.74 36.69
CA THR A 5 31.78 -16.45 37.26
C THR A 5 32.12 -15.50 36.12
N LEU A 6 31.45 -14.35 36.07
CA LEU A 6 31.66 -13.31 35.07
C LEU A 6 32.19 -12.06 35.77
N ALA A 7 33.25 -11.45 35.23
CA ALA A 7 33.63 -10.11 35.64
C ALA A 7 32.89 -9.07 34.79
N ILE A 8 32.40 -8.00 35.41
CA ILE A 8 31.81 -6.85 34.71
C ILE A 8 32.71 -5.65 34.97
N VAL A 9 33.34 -5.15 33.91
CA VAL A 9 34.14 -3.93 33.94
C VAL A 9 33.16 -2.77 33.84
N GLU A 10 33.10 -1.92 34.86
CA GLU A 10 32.09 -0.87 34.96
C GLU A 10 32.54 0.28 35.88
N THR A 11 32.10 1.51 35.58
CA THR A 11 32.29 2.67 36.47
C THR A 11 31.25 2.66 37.59
N THR A 12 30.00 2.34 37.25
CA THR A 12 28.86 2.14 38.16
C THR A 12 28.24 0.77 37.90
N ALA A 13 27.58 0.18 38.91
CA ALA A 13 26.98 -1.14 38.77
C ALA A 13 25.89 -1.18 37.67
N ASP A 14 26.14 -1.88 36.56
CA ASP A 14 25.13 -2.11 35.52
C ASP A 14 24.17 -3.22 35.99
N HIS A 15 23.15 -2.81 36.74
CA HIS A 15 22.11 -3.71 37.23
C HIS A 15 21.28 -4.30 36.08
N SER A 16 21.11 -3.58 34.98
CA SER A 16 20.35 -4.05 33.81
C SER A 16 21.05 -5.24 33.14
N LEU A 17 22.36 -5.14 32.94
CA LEU A 17 23.18 -6.24 32.41
C LEU A 17 23.13 -7.47 33.31
N ARG A 18 23.26 -7.29 34.64
CA ARG A 18 23.15 -8.40 35.61
C ARG A 18 21.78 -9.07 35.58
N ASN A 19 20.72 -8.27 35.66
CA ASN A 19 19.35 -8.78 35.66
C ASN A 19 19.05 -9.59 34.39
N LEU A 20 19.56 -9.12 33.24
CA LEU A 20 19.41 -9.82 31.97
C LEU A 20 20.08 -11.19 32.00
N HIS A 21 21.36 -11.25 32.37
CA HIS A 21 22.11 -12.51 32.42
C HIS A 21 21.55 -13.47 33.49
N GLN A 22 21.09 -12.97 34.63
CA GLN A 22 20.38 -13.79 35.63
C GLN A 22 19.06 -14.33 35.10
N GLY A 23 18.33 -13.56 34.29
CA GLY A 23 17.11 -14.02 33.61
C GLY A 23 17.42 -15.21 32.70
N PHE A 24 18.46 -15.09 31.86
CA PHE A 24 18.90 -16.19 31.00
C PHE A 24 19.40 -17.41 31.77
N SER A 25 20.16 -17.20 32.84
CA SER A 25 20.68 -18.31 33.65
C SER A 25 19.57 -19.13 34.30
N ARG A 26 18.49 -18.47 34.76
CA ARG A 26 17.30 -19.13 35.29
C ARG A 26 16.56 -19.95 34.24
N ILE A 27 16.46 -19.44 33.01
CA ILE A 27 15.80 -20.15 31.89
C ILE A 27 16.61 -21.39 31.47
N LEU A 28 17.94 -21.32 31.54
CA LEU A 28 18.86 -22.35 31.07
C LEU A 28 19.41 -23.25 32.20
N ASP A 29 18.89 -23.14 33.42
CA ASP A 29 19.22 -23.97 34.57
C ASP A 29 20.71 -23.94 35.01
N PHE A 30 21.31 -22.74 35.05
CA PHE A 30 22.66 -22.54 35.57
C PHE A 30 22.81 -21.31 36.48
N GLU A 31 23.85 -21.31 37.31
CA GLU A 31 24.17 -20.23 38.24
C GLU A 31 25.20 -19.27 37.62
N ILE A 32 24.99 -17.96 37.76
CA ILE A 32 25.98 -16.94 37.39
C ILE A 32 26.33 -16.11 38.63
N LYS A 33 27.63 -15.92 38.85
CA LYS A 33 28.21 -15.00 39.84
C LYS A 33 28.86 -13.84 39.11
N PHE A 34 28.64 -12.62 39.61
CA PHE A 34 29.20 -11.41 39.02
C PHE A 34 30.26 -10.80 39.93
N GLU A 35 31.40 -10.45 39.36
CA GLU A 35 32.47 -9.68 40.00
C GLU A 35 32.55 -8.30 39.35
N SER A 36 32.35 -7.22 40.11
CA SER A 36 32.53 -5.87 39.57
C SER A 36 34.00 -5.50 39.54
N ALA A 37 34.47 -4.96 38.42
CA ALA A 37 35.82 -4.46 38.23
C ALA A 37 35.79 -3.03 37.69
N LYS A 38 36.76 -2.20 38.09
CA LYS A 38 36.92 -0.85 37.53
C LYS A 38 37.75 -0.90 36.24
N PRO A 39 37.61 0.07 35.31
CA PRO A 39 38.40 0.09 34.08
C PRO A 39 39.92 -0.01 34.31
N GLU A 40 40.45 0.60 35.36
CA GLU A 40 41.88 0.58 35.71
C GLU A 40 42.36 -0.81 36.15
N SER A 41 41.44 -1.70 36.54
CA SER A 41 41.72 -3.07 36.94
C SER A 41 41.59 -4.09 35.80
N PHE A 42 41.39 -3.64 34.56
CA PHE A 42 41.15 -4.53 33.41
C PHE A 42 42.23 -5.61 33.26
N GLU A 43 43.52 -5.26 33.38
CA GLU A 43 44.62 -6.23 33.29
C GLU A 43 44.56 -7.32 34.36
N THR A 44 44.20 -6.96 35.59
CA THR A 44 44.03 -7.93 36.70
C THR A 44 42.89 -8.90 36.42
N VAL A 45 41.80 -8.39 35.84
CA VAL A 45 40.64 -9.21 35.43
C VAL A 45 41.00 -10.10 34.24
N LEU A 46 41.73 -9.58 33.26
CA LEU A 46 42.21 -10.32 32.10
C LEU A 46 43.15 -11.46 32.52
N GLN A 47 44.02 -11.22 33.50
CA GLN A 47 44.85 -12.25 34.09
C GLN A 47 44.00 -13.32 34.82
N SER A 48 42.96 -12.90 35.53
CA SER A 48 42.01 -13.83 36.17
C SER A 48 41.25 -14.68 35.15
N LEU A 49 40.92 -14.12 33.98
CA LEU A 49 40.33 -14.85 32.85
C LEU A 49 41.31 -15.89 32.29
N ARG A 50 42.58 -15.52 32.07
CA ARG A 50 43.63 -16.43 31.60
C ARG A 50 43.88 -17.60 32.54
N GLU A 51 43.81 -17.35 33.85
CA GLU A 51 43.98 -18.38 34.89
C GLU A 51 42.72 -19.24 35.09
N GLY A 52 41.62 -18.95 34.40
CA GLY A 52 40.36 -19.69 34.53
C GLY A 52 39.63 -19.44 35.86
N ARG A 53 39.98 -18.37 36.59
CA ARG A 53 39.28 -17.95 37.82
C ARG A 53 37.90 -17.36 37.53
N ILE A 54 37.77 -16.73 36.36
CA ILE A 54 36.51 -16.26 35.79
C ILE A 54 36.34 -16.85 34.39
N ASN A 55 35.10 -16.93 33.90
CA ASN A 55 34.75 -17.55 32.63
C ASN A 55 34.71 -16.57 31.46
N ALA A 56 34.32 -15.32 31.70
CA ALA A 56 34.32 -14.26 30.70
C ALA A 56 34.32 -12.88 31.38
N ILE A 57 34.60 -11.85 30.60
CA ILE A 57 34.54 -10.46 30.99
C ILE A 57 33.47 -9.77 30.14
N LEU A 58 32.54 -9.08 30.80
CA LEU A 58 31.60 -8.17 30.17
C LEU A 58 32.11 -6.75 30.40
N VAL A 59 31.99 -5.88 29.41
CA VAL A 59 32.30 -4.46 29.55
C VAL A 59 30.99 -3.69 29.54
N SER A 60 30.76 -2.91 30.59
CA SER A 60 29.53 -2.14 30.75
C SER A 60 29.42 -1.07 29.66
N ARG A 61 28.18 -0.86 29.18
CA ARG A 61 27.83 0.13 28.17
C ARG A 61 28.07 1.58 28.60
N ILE A 62 28.24 1.81 29.89
CA ILE A 62 28.49 3.15 30.49
C ILE A 62 29.98 3.53 30.37
N ILE A 63 30.84 2.59 29.98
CA ILE A 63 32.26 2.87 29.78
C ILE A 63 32.45 3.48 28.39
N ASP A 64 32.61 4.80 28.36
CA ASP A 64 33.01 5.54 27.15
C ASP A 64 34.53 5.44 26.83
N CYS A 65 35.34 4.90 27.75
CA CYS A 65 36.77 4.73 27.50
C CYS A 65 37.07 3.42 26.76
N ALA A 66 37.82 3.54 25.66
CA ALA A 66 38.37 2.37 24.99
C ALA A 66 39.28 1.63 25.96
N ILE A 67 38.90 0.40 26.33
CA ILE A 67 39.80 -0.53 26.98
C ILE A 67 40.98 -0.75 26.04
N ASN A 68 42.21 -0.69 26.56
CA ASN A 68 43.38 -0.89 25.73
C ASN A 68 43.35 -2.31 25.12
N PRO A 69 43.17 -2.47 23.80
CA PRO A 69 43.03 -3.77 23.17
C PRO A 69 44.38 -4.46 22.92
N ASP A 70 45.51 -3.85 23.26
CA ASP A 70 46.86 -4.36 22.95
C ASP A 70 47.11 -5.81 23.42
N HIS A 71 46.34 -6.28 24.42
CA HIS A 71 46.45 -7.62 24.99
C HIS A 71 45.32 -8.59 24.57
N LEU A 72 44.45 -8.15 23.66
CA LEU A 72 43.30 -8.92 23.15
C LEU A 72 43.45 -9.18 21.65
N GLU A 73 43.12 -10.39 21.23
CA GLU A 73 42.86 -10.64 19.82
C GLU A 73 41.44 -10.18 19.49
N LEU A 74 41.32 -9.08 18.75
CA LEU A 74 40.01 -8.54 18.38
C LEU A 74 39.39 -9.33 17.21
N ASP A 75 38.12 -9.69 17.35
CA ASP A 75 37.35 -10.23 16.23
C ASP A 75 37.05 -9.12 15.19
N GLU A 76 36.49 -9.49 14.03
CA GLU A 76 36.15 -8.53 12.99
C GLU A 76 35.14 -7.47 13.46
N SER A 77 34.21 -7.83 14.36
CA SER A 77 33.25 -6.88 14.91
C SER A 77 33.93 -5.83 15.80
N ALA A 78 34.76 -6.27 16.75
CA ALA A 78 35.50 -5.38 17.64
C ALA A 78 36.54 -4.53 16.90
N LYS A 79 37.23 -5.10 15.89
CA LYS A 79 38.15 -4.36 15.01
C LYS A 79 37.43 -3.26 14.25
N ALA A 80 36.22 -3.54 13.76
CA ALA A 80 35.44 -2.58 13.01
C ALA A 80 34.97 -1.43 13.90
N SER A 81 34.26 -1.70 15.00
CA SER A 81 33.73 -0.62 15.85
C SER A 81 34.79 0.09 16.69
N GLY A 82 35.90 -0.60 16.99
CA GLY A 82 36.87 -0.18 18.00
C GLY A 82 36.35 -0.37 19.42
N LEU A 83 35.30 -1.17 19.61
CA LEU A 83 34.71 -1.49 20.90
C LEU A 83 34.94 -2.95 21.27
N VAL A 84 35.00 -3.20 22.56
CA VAL A 84 34.97 -4.54 23.13
C VAL A 84 33.93 -4.53 24.24
N ASP A 85 32.84 -5.25 24.05
CA ASP A 85 31.79 -5.43 25.07
C ASP A 85 31.84 -6.82 25.73
N PHE A 86 32.56 -7.76 25.13
CA PHE A 86 32.68 -9.14 25.59
C PHE A 86 34.10 -9.68 25.37
N VAL A 87 34.68 -10.32 26.38
CA VAL A 87 36.00 -10.98 26.30
C VAL A 87 35.91 -12.41 26.82
N VAL A 88 36.44 -13.35 26.05
CA VAL A 88 36.52 -14.78 26.40
C VAL A 88 37.81 -15.39 25.88
N ILE A 89 38.24 -16.51 26.46
CA ILE A 89 39.39 -17.28 25.94
C ILE A 89 38.94 -18.14 24.76
N VAL A 90 39.52 -17.93 23.58
CA VAL A 90 39.36 -18.79 22.40
C VAL A 90 40.73 -19.39 22.09
N SER A 91 40.82 -20.72 22.08
CA SER A 91 42.08 -21.44 21.80
C SER A 91 43.27 -21.01 22.67
N GLY A 92 43.01 -20.64 23.93
CA GLY A 92 44.04 -20.20 24.88
C GLY A 92 44.41 -18.72 24.78
N VAL A 93 43.83 -17.97 23.85
CA VAL A 93 44.07 -16.53 23.65
C VAL A 93 42.84 -15.74 24.09
N PRO A 94 42.98 -14.64 24.86
CA PRO A 94 41.87 -13.74 25.14
C PRO A 94 41.44 -13.00 23.87
N CYS A 95 40.19 -13.19 23.48
CA CYS A 95 39.60 -12.54 22.32
C CYS A 95 38.52 -11.55 22.74
N GLY A 96 38.55 -10.35 22.15
CA GLY A 96 37.56 -9.30 22.35
C GLY A 96 36.54 -9.27 21.23
N PHE A 97 35.26 -9.12 21.58
CA PHE A 97 34.12 -9.08 20.68
C PHE A 97 33.29 -7.81 20.90
N ASP A 98 32.60 -7.37 19.86
CA ASP A 98 31.53 -6.37 19.93
C ASP A 98 30.18 -7.01 19.57
N THR A 99 29.47 -7.48 20.59
CA THR A 99 28.15 -8.09 20.45
C THR A 99 27.07 -7.07 20.07
N GLN A 100 27.34 -5.76 20.13
CA GLN A 100 26.41 -4.74 19.66
C GLN A 100 26.21 -4.80 18.15
N ILE A 101 27.24 -5.14 17.37
CA ILE A 101 27.11 -5.30 15.90
C ILE A 101 26.11 -6.40 15.57
N GLN A 102 26.21 -7.55 16.24
CA GLN A 102 25.29 -8.67 16.04
C GLN A 102 23.87 -8.30 16.50
N SER A 103 23.78 -7.62 17.64
CA SER A 103 22.51 -7.14 18.19
C SER A 103 21.85 -6.14 17.24
N LEU A 104 22.57 -5.14 16.75
CA LEU A 104 22.10 -4.15 15.77
C LEU A 104 21.64 -4.81 14.48
N HIS A 105 22.41 -5.74 13.93
CA HIS A 105 22.01 -6.49 12.76
C HIS A 105 20.68 -7.24 13.01
N PHE A 106 20.56 -7.88 14.17
CA PHE A 106 19.32 -8.54 14.58
C PHE A 106 18.15 -7.57 14.77
N ALA A 107 18.37 -6.40 15.36
CA ALA A 107 17.36 -5.34 15.49
C ALA A 107 16.82 -4.89 14.14
N ILE A 108 17.73 -4.61 13.21
CA ILE A 108 17.38 -4.01 11.93
C ILE A 108 16.60 -5.05 11.10
N THR A 109 17.09 -6.30 11.07
CA THR A 109 16.40 -7.41 10.39
C THR A 109 15.04 -7.74 11.00
N SER A 110 14.88 -7.62 12.33
CA SER A 110 13.60 -7.87 13.00
C SER A 110 12.61 -6.70 12.92
N GLY A 111 13.11 -5.47 12.91
CA GLY A 111 12.28 -4.26 12.89
C GLY A 111 11.72 -3.90 11.52
N VAL A 112 12.42 -4.26 10.44
CA VAL A 112 12.03 -3.89 9.07
C VAL A 112 12.19 -5.08 8.12
N ALA A 113 11.09 -5.46 7.45
CA ALA A 113 11.05 -6.62 6.55
C ALA A 113 11.93 -6.46 5.29
N TYR A 114 12.21 -5.21 4.88
CA TYR A 114 12.99 -4.88 3.69
C TYR A 114 13.93 -3.69 3.98
N PRO A 115 15.05 -3.94 4.68
CA PRO A 115 16.00 -2.92 5.10
C PRO A 115 16.92 -2.50 3.94
N GLU A 116 16.35 -1.90 2.90
CA GLU A 116 17.13 -1.18 1.87
C GLU A 116 17.23 0.29 2.29
N PHE A 117 18.09 0.58 3.27
CA PHE A 117 18.33 1.94 3.74
C PHE A 117 19.45 2.57 2.93
N ARG A 118 19.12 3.14 1.77
CA ARG A 118 20.12 3.78 0.91
C ARG A 118 20.73 5.02 1.55
N SER A 119 19.95 5.71 2.39
CA SER A 119 20.37 6.93 3.07
C SER A 119 20.03 6.93 4.57
N THR A 120 21.03 7.25 5.37
CA THR A 120 20.96 7.27 6.83
C THR A 120 21.39 8.63 7.39
N LEU A 121 20.65 9.18 8.35
CA LEU A 121 21.08 10.33 9.16
C LEU A 121 21.72 9.83 10.45
N LEU A 122 22.95 10.23 10.71
CA LEU A 122 23.69 9.93 11.93
C LEU A 122 23.67 11.16 12.84
N VAL A 123 23.18 10.99 14.06
CA VAL A 123 23.17 12.01 15.10
C VAL A 123 24.11 11.56 16.21
N GLY A 124 25.40 11.85 16.00
CA GLY A 124 26.50 11.34 16.81
C GLY A 124 27.68 10.85 15.96
N THR A 125 28.81 10.60 16.62
CA THR A 125 30.03 10.00 16.03
C THR A 125 30.69 9.02 16.99
N GLY A 126 29.99 8.64 18.06
CA GLY A 126 30.52 7.74 19.07
C GLY A 126 30.64 6.31 18.56
N PRO A 127 31.18 5.42 19.40
CA PRO A 127 31.45 4.04 18.99
C PRO A 127 30.20 3.25 18.58
N SER A 128 29.05 3.50 19.23
CA SER A 128 27.77 2.86 18.84
C SER A 128 27.33 3.29 17.43
N ILE A 129 27.59 4.54 17.04
CA ILE A 129 27.36 5.01 15.66
C ILE A 129 28.29 4.29 14.69
N LYS A 130 29.55 4.06 15.05
CA LYS A 130 30.50 3.29 14.21
C LYS A 130 30.00 1.86 14.00
N ALA A 131 29.56 1.18 15.06
CA ALA A 131 28.95 -0.15 14.97
C ALA A 131 27.71 -0.15 14.05
N ALA A 132 26.84 0.86 14.17
CA ALA A 132 25.67 0.99 13.31
C ALA A 132 26.03 1.25 11.84
N VAL A 133 27.01 2.10 11.54
CA VAL A 133 27.51 2.34 10.18
C VAL A 133 28.10 1.07 9.59
N TYR A 134 28.89 0.33 10.36
CA TYR A 134 29.43 -0.96 9.94
C TYR A 134 28.30 -1.92 9.55
N VAL A 135 27.29 -2.07 10.41
CA VAL A 135 26.16 -2.95 10.15
C VAL A 135 25.35 -2.50 8.93
N LEU A 136 25.00 -1.21 8.85
CA LEU A 136 24.19 -0.65 7.76
C LEU A 136 24.89 -0.75 6.41
N SER A 137 26.19 -0.46 6.36
CA SER A 137 26.96 -0.52 5.11
C SER A 137 27.28 -1.95 4.67
N ARG A 138 27.58 -2.85 5.62
CA ARG A 138 28.01 -4.22 5.33
C ARG A 138 26.85 -5.17 5.04
N HIS A 139 25.72 -4.98 5.71
CA HIS A 139 24.61 -5.94 5.67
C HIS A 139 23.32 -5.37 5.06
N PHE A 140 23.23 -4.05 4.87
CA PHE A 140 22.00 -3.38 4.41
C PHE A 140 22.21 -2.42 3.24
N ASP A 141 23.34 -2.56 2.52
CA ASP A 141 23.71 -1.78 1.32
C ASP A 141 23.56 -0.25 1.48
N CYS A 142 23.72 0.26 2.71
CA CYS A 142 23.67 1.68 2.98
C CYS A 142 24.97 2.35 2.53
N SER A 143 24.85 3.21 1.52
CA SER A 143 26.00 3.93 0.94
C SER A 143 25.99 5.42 1.26
N TRP A 144 24.89 6.03 1.69
CA TRP A 144 24.83 7.46 2.00
C TRP A 144 24.59 7.73 3.48
N PHE A 145 25.51 8.48 4.10
CA PHE A 145 25.41 8.87 5.50
C PHE A 145 25.46 10.40 5.64
N TYR A 146 24.44 10.96 6.27
CA TYR A 146 24.33 12.37 6.62
C TYR A 146 24.70 12.56 8.08
N VAL A 147 25.82 13.22 8.39
CA VAL A 147 26.32 13.33 9.77
C VAL A 147 25.93 14.67 10.36
N VAL A 148 25.13 14.65 11.43
CA VAL A 148 24.78 15.81 12.24
C VAL A 148 25.80 15.98 13.32
N TRP A 149 26.53 17.10 13.28
CA TRP A 149 27.54 17.40 14.27
C TRP A 149 27.22 18.72 14.98
N TYR A 150 26.83 18.61 16.25
CA TYR A 150 26.74 19.75 17.17
C TYR A 150 27.32 19.35 18.51
N PHE A 151 28.41 19.99 18.94
CA PHE A 151 28.86 19.90 20.33
C PHE A 151 28.07 20.96 21.13
N LEU A 152 27.31 20.52 22.12
CA LEU A 152 26.35 21.36 22.85
C LEU A 152 27.01 22.28 23.90
N PHE A 153 28.31 22.15 24.14
CA PHE A 153 29.02 23.00 25.10
C PHE A 153 30.33 23.55 24.51
N CYS A 154 30.41 24.88 24.49
CA CYS A 154 31.57 25.73 24.21
C CYS A 154 31.73 26.24 22.76
N LEU A 155 31.91 27.57 22.68
CA LEU A 155 32.18 28.46 21.56
C LEU A 155 33.43 28.13 20.71
N PHE A 156 33.91 26.89 20.70
CA PHE A 156 35.03 26.48 19.87
C PHE A 156 34.52 25.81 18.60
N GLU A 157 35.10 26.22 17.48
CA GLU A 157 34.90 25.56 16.19
C GLU A 157 35.01 24.04 16.36
N PRO A 158 34.15 23.26 15.68
CA PRO A 158 34.21 21.81 15.75
C PRO A 158 35.61 21.37 15.34
N ARG A 159 36.26 20.60 16.23
CA ARG A 159 37.55 19.96 15.99
C ARG A 159 37.45 19.08 14.75
N VAL A 160 37.79 19.63 13.58
CA VAL A 160 37.73 18.97 12.26
C VAL A 160 38.36 17.58 12.30
N GLU A 161 39.30 17.36 13.21
CA GLU A 161 39.93 16.08 13.51
C GLU A 161 38.92 14.95 13.78
N VAL A 162 37.90 15.13 14.64
CA VAL A 162 37.00 14.04 15.03
C VAL A 162 36.10 13.56 13.88
N TYR A 163 35.72 14.45 12.95
CA TYR A 163 34.97 14.05 11.76
C TYR A 163 35.89 13.45 10.72
N ASN A 164 37.11 13.96 10.57
CA ASN A 164 38.09 13.32 9.71
C ASN A 164 38.39 11.89 10.17
N ASP A 165 38.55 11.67 11.47
CA ASP A 165 38.71 10.33 12.06
C ASP A 165 37.50 9.43 11.78
N PHE A 166 36.28 10.00 11.84
CA PHE A 166 35.05 9.29 11.54
C PHE A 166 34.87 8.98 10.04
N VAL A 167 35.31 9.89 9.16
CA VAL A 167 35.35 9.69 7.71
C VAL A 167 36.38 8.61 7.37
N GLU A 168 37.58 8.67 7.92
CA GLU A 168 38.62 7.65 7.73
C GLU A 168 38.14 6.28 8.22
N PHE A 169 37.40 6.22 9.32
CA PHE A 169 36.73 5.00 9.75
C PHE A 169 35.75 4.48 8.67
N CYS A 170 34.87 5.33 8.13
CA CYS A 170 33.89 4.91 7.13
C CYS A 170 34.58 4.43 5.83
N GLU A 171 35.60 5.15 5.36
CA GLU A 171 36.38 4.76 4.18
C GLU A 171 37.06 3.39 4.36
N ARG A 172 37.54 3.06 5.57
CA ARG A 172 38.10 1.74 5.89
C ARG A 172 37.04 0.63 5.91
N VAL A 173 35.82 0.93 6.35
CA VAL A 173 34.72 -0.05 6.41
C VAL A 173 34.24 -0.41 5.00
N ASN A 174 34.02 0.60 4.16
CA ASN A 174 33.59 0.42 2.78
C ASN A 174 33.90 1.68 1.96
N SER A 175 34.71 1.52 0.91
CA SER A 175 35.12 2.61 0.01
C SER A 175 33.96 3.28 -0.73
N ASP A 176 32.81 2.63 -0.83
CA ASP A 176 31.62 3.16 -1.50
C ASP A 176 30.77 4.07 -0.59
N ILE A 177 31.12 4.19 0.69
CA ILE A 177 30.43 5.06 1.63
C ILE A 177 30.63 6.53 1.23
N ARG A 178 29.52 7.23 1.02
CA ARG A 178 29.44 8.65 0.78
C ARG A 178 28.91 9.36 2.01
N MET A 179 29.69 10.32 2.50
CA MET A 179 29.33 11.09 3.67
C MET A 179 29.03 12.53 3.30
N SER A 180 28.06 13.11 4.00
CA SER A 180 27.71 14.52 3.85
C SER A 180 27.45 15.13 5.21
N ARG A 181 28.11 16.25 5.48
CA ARG A 181 27.92 16.99 6.72
C ARG A 181 26.59 17.74 6.70
N VAL A 182 25.81 17.61 7.77
CA VAL A 182 24.55 18.33 7.97
C VAL A 182 24.83 19.63 8.71
N THR A 183 24.54 20.75 8.06
CA THR A 183 24.62 22.11 8.63
C THR A 183 23.22 22.62 9.02
N GLN A 184 23.12 23.78 9.69
CA GLN A 184 21.81 24.35 10.09
C GLN A 184 20.87 24.53 8.89
N ASN A 185 21.44 24.97 7.76
CA ASN A 185 20.72 25.24 6.51
C ASN A 185 20.58 24.00 5.62
N TRP A 186 20.95 22.82 6.11
CA TRP A 186 20.80 21.58 5.35
C TRP A 186 19.32 21.32 5.06
N MET A 187 19.04 21.05 3.80
CA MET A 187 17.73 20.63 3.33
C MET A 187 17.73 19.12 3.20
N VAL A 188 16.66 18.48 3.68
CA VAL A 188 16.49 17.02 3.55
C VAL A 188 16.43 16.68 2.06
N PRO A 189 17.28 15.78 1.55
CA PRO A 189 17.26 15.38 0.15
C PRO A 189 15.90 14.82 -0.23
N THR A 190 15.29 15.39 -1.26
CA THR A 190 13.97 14.96 -1.76
C THR A 190 14.08 13.73 -2.67
N GLY A 191 15.18 13.60 -3.43
CA GLY A 191 15.40 12.47 -4.36
C GLY A 191 15.78 11.15 -3.71
N THR A 192 16.41 11.19 -2.54
CA THR A 192 16.78 10.01 -1.74
C THR A 192 16.45 10.29 -0.27
N PRO A 193 15.15 10.26 0.11
CA PRO A 193 14.74 10.64 1.45
C PRO A 193 15.46 9.78 2.47
N VAL A 194 15.87 10.36 3.59
CA VAL A 194 16.52 9.61 4.68
C VAL A 194 15.55 8.53 5.17
N GLN A 195 15.99 7.27 5.12
CA GLN A 195 15.16 6.11 5.50
C GLN A 195 15.53 5.57 6.88
N CYS A 196 16.75 5.83 7.34
CA CYS A 196 17.21 5.44 8.67
C CYS A 196 17.76 6.65 9.42
N VAL A 197 17.47 6.75 10.71
CA VAL A 197 18.09 7.73 11.61
C VAL A 197 18.73 6.94 12.75
N VAL A 198 20.02 7.15 12.98
CA VAL A 198 20.77 6.52 14.07
C VAL A 198 21.25 7.60 15.02
N THR A 199 21.08 7.38 16.32
CA THR A 199 21.59 8.30 17.33
C THR A 199 22.16 7.56 18.54
N ASP A 200 23.30 8.01 19.03
CA ASP A 200 23.93 7.60 20.29
C ASP A 200 23.76 8.67 21.39
N THR A 201 22.94 9.70 21.14
CA THR A 201 22.70 10.81 22.07
C THR A 201 22.04 10.28 23.35
N THR A 202 22.54 10.68 24.51
CA THR A 202 22.02 10.23 25.81
C THR A 202 20.58 10.73 26.03
N LEU A 203 19.84 10.09 26.94
CA LEU A 203 18.45 10.48 27.23
C LEU A 203 18.36 11.95 27.69
N ASP A 204 19.23 12.35 28.60
CA ASP A 204 19.27 13.71 29.15
C ASP A 204 19.50 14.73 28.02
N GLU A 205 20.43 14.42 27.10
CA GLU A 205 20.67 15.26 25.92
C GLU A 205 19.53 15.25 24.89
N GLN A 206 18.68 14.21 24.87
CA GLN A 206 17.48 14.17 24.05
C GLN A 206 16.34 15.01 24.66
N GLU A 207 16.33 15.23 25.98
CA GLU A 207 15.34 16.03 26.70
C GLU A 207 15.72 17.51 26.76
N ASP A 208 16.99 17.84 27.02
CA ASP A 208 17.54 19.21 27.15
C ASP A 208 17.73 19.95 25.82
N MET A 209 17.10 19.46 24.76
CA MET A 209 17.38 19.83 23.38
C MET A 209 17.14 21.31 23.06
N SER A 210 18.14 21.89 22.37
CA SER A 210 17.93 23.08 21.57
C SER A 210 16.90 22.81 20.46
N ASP A 211 16.11 23.83 20.14
CA ASP A 211 15.05 23.77 19.14
C ASP A 211 15.52 23.23 17.76
N ASP A 212 16.81 23.35 17.43
CA ASP A 212 17.35 23.07 16.10
C ASP A 212 17.43 21.58 15.76
N ARG A 213 17.98 20.74 16.64
CA ARG A 213 18.08 19.28 16.40
C ARG A 213 16.68 18.66 16.32
N ARG A 214 15.76 19.14 17.15
CA ARG A 214 14.35 18.72 17.14
C ARG A 214 13.67 19.13 15.84
N ARG A 215 13.91 20.34 15.34
CA ARG A 215 13.44 20.81 14.02
C ARG A 215 14.03 19.98 12.89
N LEU A 216 15.31 19.61 12.94
CA LEU A 216 15.93 18.73 11.94
C LEU A 216 15.28 17.36 11.90
N LEU A 217 15.15 16.68 13.04
CA LEU A 217 14.51 15.36 13.11
C LEU A 217 13.06 15.43 12.65
N LYS A 218 12.32 16.48 13.06
CA LYS A 218 10.95 16.70 12.59
C LYS A 218 10.88 16.85 11.06
N ARG A 219 11.82 17.57 10.45
CA ARG A 219 11.92 17.70 8.98
C ARG A 219 12.21 16.35 8.32
N VAL A 220 13.17 15.59 8.83
CA VAL A 220 13.53 14.27 8.29
C VAL A 220 12.37 13.29 8.40
N PHE A 221 11.75 13.18 9.57
CA PHE A 221 10.63 12.28 9.78
C PHE A 221 9.41 12.67 8.94
N ALA A 222 9.11 13.97 8.84
CA ALA A 222 8.03 14.48 8.00
C ALA A 222 8.30 14.29 6.50
N ALA A 223 9.54 14.42 6.04
CA ALA A 223 9.90 14.27 4.63
C ALA A 223 9.65 12.85 4.12
N LEU A 224 10.03 11.82 4.90
CA LEU A 224 9.73 10.44 4.55
C LEU A 224 8.22 10.16 4.59
N HIS A 225 7.51 10.69 5.60
CA HIS A 225 6.05 10.56 5.72
C HIS A 225 5.30 11.24 4.56
N ALA A 226 5.77 12.40 4.10
CA ALA A 226 5.19 13.12 2.97
C ALA A 226 5.36 12.34 1.65
N ASN A 227 6.37 11.49 1.56
CA ASN A 227 6.58 10.58 0.44
C ASN A 227 5.64 9.37 0.58
N MET A 228 4.34 9.60 0.34
CA MET A 228 3.22 8.64 0.53
C MET A 228 3.37 7.33 -0.27
N TYR A 229 4.35 7.24 -1.18
CA TYR A 229 4.64 6.07 -1.99
C TYR A 229 5.91 5.32 -1.57
N SER A 230 6.62 5.75 -0.51
CA SER A 230 7.77 4.98 -0.04
C SER A 230 7.29 3.66 0.55
N ARG A 231 7.74 2.54 -0.04
CA ARG A 231 7.43 1.18 0.44
C ARG A 231 8.07 0.87 1.80
N HIS A 232 8.89 1.78 2.32
CA HIS A 232 9.72 1.58 3.49
C HIS A 232 9.20 2.44 4.65
N ARG A 233 8.85 1.79 5.77
CA ARG A 233 8.74 2.52 7.04
C ARG A 233 10.14 2.97 7.44
N GLY A 234 10.29 4.24 7.81
CA GLY A 234 11.56 4.75 8.31
C GLY A 234 11.98 4.03 9.59
N LEU A 235 13.28 3.83 9.76
CA LEU A 235 13.87 3.17 10.92
C LEU A 235 14.56 4.19 11.81
N PHE A 236 14.22 4.24 13.09
CA PHE A 236 14.88 5.08 14.09
C PHE A 236 15.64 4.20 15.09
N LEU A 237 16.96 4.13 14.93
CA LEU A 237 17.87 3.43 15.82
C LEU A 237 18.34 4.37 16.93
N ASN A 238 17.69 4.31 18.09
CA ASN A 238 18.08 5.08 19.25
C ASN A 238 18.95 4.20 20.15
N ILE A 239 20.25 4.29 19.92
CA ILE A 239 21.30 3.48 20.54
C ILE A 239 22.13 4.24 21.56
N GLY A 240 21.65 5.41 22.00
CA GLY A 240 22.27 6.16 23.08
C GLY A 240 22.20 5.41 24.41
N PRO A 241 23.19 5.60 25.30
CA PRO A 241 23.19 4.98 26.61
C PRO A 241 22.03 5.52 27.45
N LEU A 242 21.26 4.61 28.04
CA LEU A 242 20.23 4.92 29.02
C LEU A 242 20.85 4.80 30.41
N LEU A 243 21.19 5.94 31.02
CA LEU A 243 21.76 5.99 32.38
C LEU A 243 20.77 5.49 33.43
N VAL A 244 19.46 5.66 33.18
CA VAL A 244 18.39 5.17 34.03
C VAL A 244 17.32 4.51 33.15
N PRO A 245 16.98 3.23 33.38
CA PRO A 245 15.86 2.60 32.69
C PRO A 245 14.57 3.31 33.10
N SER A 246 14.11 4.23 32.26
CA SER A 246 12.85 4.92 32.44
C SER A 246 11.77 4.21 31.63
N PRO A 247 10.60 3.89 32.21
CA PRO A 247 9.48 3.33 31.46
C PRO A 247 8.91 4.32 30.42
N THR A 248 9.33 5.59 30.46
CA THR A 248 8.85 6.59 29.51
C THR A 248 9.72 6.61 28.25
N LEU A 249 9.09 6.32 27.10
CA LEU A 249 9.73 6.52 25.79
C LEU A 249 10.33 7.93 25.68
N THR A 250 11.55 8.00 25.12
CA THR A 250 12.25 9.27 24.91
C THR A 250 11.45 10.21 24.01
N SER A 251 11.65 11.51 24.16
CA SER A 251 10.94 12.51 23.34
C SER A 251 11.14 12.25 21.84
N TRP A 252 12.34 11.87 21.40
CA TRP A 252 12.66 11.55 20.00
C TRP A 252 12.01 10.26 19.53
N THR A 253 11.96 9.25 20.39
CA THR A 253 11.30 7.98 20.09
C THR A 253 9.80 8.20 19.87
N LYS A 254 9.17 9.00 20.74
CA LYS A 254 7.78 9.45 20.57
C LYS A 254 7.61 10.27 19.28
N PHE A 255 8.56 11.16 18.96
CA PHE A 255 8.51 11.91 17.70
C PHE A 255 8.55 10.99 16.49
N ALA A 256 9.51 10.08 16.41
CA ALA A 256 9.64 9.11 15.33
C ALA A 256 8.34 8.31 15.15
N GLN A 257 7.77 7.78 16.25
CA GLN A 257 6.51 7.04 16.23
C GLN A 257 5.32 7.87 15.74
N ASN A 258 5.23 9.15 16.11
CA ASN A 258 4.19 10.05 15.62
C ASN A 258 4.24 10.25 14.09
N TYR A 259 5.40 10.02 13.47
CA TYR A 259 5.60 10.05 12.02
C TYR A 259 5.62 8.64 11.40
N MET A 260 5.14 7.61 12.13
CA MET A 260 5.11 6.21 11.70
C MET A 260 6.49 5.55 11.45
N TRP A 261 7.55 6.07 12.06
CA TRP A 261 8.85 5.40 12.05
C TRP A 261 8.86 4.23 13.03
N HIS A 262 9.53 3.14 12.64
CA HIS A 262 9.80 2.02 13.53
C HIS A 262 11.01 2.36 14.39
N SER A 263 10.80 2.43 15.70
CA SER A 263 11.88 2.77 16.64
C SER A 263 12.45 1.50 17.27
N VAL A 264 13.77 1.36 17.19
CA VAL A 264 14.54 0.33 17.90
C VAL A 264 15.32 1.02 19.01
N LEU A 265 15.09 0.57 20.24
CA LEU A 265 15.86 1.00 21.41
C LEU A 265 16.93 -0.05 21.75
N LEU A 266 18.09 0.39 22.21
CA LEU A 266 19.15 -0.51 22.69
C LEU A 266 18.67 -1.42 23.85
N GLU A 267 17.73 -0.95 24.69
CA GLU A 267 17.17 -1.81 25.75
C GLU A 267 16.29 -2.94 25.21
N THR A 268 15.50 -2.69 24.16
CA THR A 268 14.73 -3.76 23.49
C THR A 268 15.63 -4.78 22.82
N LEU A 269 16.83 -4.39 22.39
CA LEU A 269 17.82 -5.31 21.87
C LEU A 269 18.30 -6.31 22.92
N CYS A 270 18.47 -5.85 24.15
CA CYS A 270 18.90 -6.68 25.25
C CYS A 270 17.76 -7.50 25.87
N THR A 271 16.52 -6.98 25.88
CA THR A 271 15.41 -7.55 26.68
C THR A 271 14.36 -8.33 25.90
N THR A 272 14.51 -8.48 24.58
CA THR A 272 13.58 -9.32 23.81
C THR A 272 13.69 -10.76 24.34
N ASN A 273 12.70 -11.16 25.15
CA ASN A 273 12.46 -12.54 25.54
C ASN A 273 12.49 -13.35 24.26
N MET A 274 13.60 -14.05 24.00
CA MET A 274 13.69 -14.99 22.90
C MET A 274 12.54 -15.98 23.09
N PRO A 275 11.52 -16.00 22.20
CA PRO A 275 10.47 -17.01 22.31
C PRO A 275 11.14 -18.39 22.30
N SER A 276 10.80 -19.20 23.29
CA SER A 276 11.50 -20.41 23.72
C SER A 276 11.52 -21.58 22.73
N PHE A 277 11.16 -21.35 21.47
CA PHE A 277 11.27 -22.34 20.40
C PHE A 277 12.08 -21.73 19.24
N PRO A 278 13.42 -21.58 19.38
CA PRO A 278 14.22 -21.02 18.31
C PRO A 278 14.26 -21.93 17.07
N ASN A 279 14.08 -23.24 17.28
CA ASN A 279 14.19 -24.27 16.26
C ASN A 279 13.04 -25.28 16.36
N LEU A 280 12.65 -25.85 15.22
CA LEU A 280 11.74 -26.98 15.11
C LEU A 280 12.51 -28.18 14.54
N ALA A 281 12.39 -29.35 15.16
CA ALA A 281 12.88 -30.58 14.56
C ALA A 281 11.95 -31.00 13.42
N CYS A 282 12.47 -30.99 12.19
CA CYS A 282 11.77 -31.37 10.96
C CYS A 282 12.36 -32.65 10.37
N ALA A 283 11.57 -33.40 9.61
CA ALA A 283 12.08 -34.52 8.82
C ALA A 283 12.53 -34.02 7.44
N ILE A 284 13.75 -34.36 7.03
CA ILE A 284 14.30 -34.07 5.71
C ILE A 284 14.35 -35.38 4.93
N VAL A 285 13.79 -35.37 3.72
CA VAL A 285 13.72 -36.54 2.86
C VAL A 285 14.32 -36.21 1.51
N ASP A 286 15.42 -36.88 1.17
CA ASP A 286 16.00 -36.85 -0.18
C ASP A 286 15.17 -37.76 -1.10
N LEU A 287 14.35 -37.12 -1.94
CA LEU A 287 13.44 -37.78 -2.87
C LEU A 287 14.19 -38.47 -4.01
N SER A 288 15.42 -38.04 -4.33
CA SER A 288 16.21 -38.56 -5.45
C SER A 288 16.84 -39.93 -5.18
N ARG A 289 17.02 -40.32 -3.91
CA ARG A 289 17.81 -41.51 -3.53
C ARG A 289 17.08 -42.56 -2.69
N ARG A 290 15.75 -42.49 -2.54
CA ARG A 290 14.96 -43.39 -1.66
C ARG A 290 15.61 -43.62 -0.27
N ARG A 291 16.28 -42.60 0.26
CA ARG A 291 16.97 -42.69 1.56
C ARG A 291 15.98 -42.48 2.70
N VAL A 292 16.30 -43.04 3.86
CA VAL A 292 15.51 -42.92 5.09
C VAL A 292 15.43 -41.43 5.49
N PRO A 293 14.26 -40.91 5.91
CA PRO A 293 14.13 -39.56 6.45
C PRO A 293 15.15 -39.29 7.57
N THR A 294 15.78 -38.12 7.56
CA THR A 294 16.66 -37.67 8.65
C THR A 294 16.01 -36.52 9.42
N ILE A 295 16.24 -36.43 10.73
CA ILE A 295 15.74 -35.29 11.52
C ILE A 295 16.78 -34.17 11.45
N CYS A 296 16.33 -32.95 11.15
CA CYS A 296 17.14 -31.75 11.17
C CYS A 296 16.41 -30.61 11.87
N THR A 297 17.13 -29.76 12.60
CA THR A 297 16.57 -28.59 13.25
C THR A 297 16.49 -27.43 12.26
N VAL A 298 15.30 -26.89 12.06
CA VAL A 298 15.02 -25.73 11.21
C VAL A 298 14.71 -24.52 12.09
N PRO A 299 15.42 -23.40 11.94
CA PRO A 299 15.14 -22.21 12.73
C PRO A 299 13.86 -21.49 12.25
N PHE A 300 13.16 -20.84 13.17
CA PHE A 300 12.11 -19.88 12.81
C PHE A 300 12.70 -18.50 12.48
N ALA A 301 12.07 -17.80 11.55
CA ALA A 301 12.29 -16.41 11.22
C ALA A 301 11.82 -15.60 12.43
N ARG A 302 12.78 -14.99 13.11
CA ARG A 302 12.57 -14.27 14.37
C ARG A 302 11.86 -12.92 14.20
N THR A 303 11.37 -12.63 12.99
CA THR A 303 10.83 -11.33 12.56
C THR A 303 9.38 -11.10 12.97
N TYR A 304 8.65 -12.12 13.46
CA TYR A 304 7.24 -11.99 13.81
C TYR A 304 6.95 -12.46 15.24
N ALA A 305 6.09 -11.74 15.95
CA ALA A 305 5.58 -12.12 17.28
C ALA A 305 4.74 -13.42 17.27
N HIS A 306 4.48 -13.99 16.09
CA HIS A 306 3.74 -15.24 15.87
C HIS A 306 4.64 -16.45 15.59
N ALA A 307 5.93 -16.40 15.99
CA ALA A 307 6.88 -17.51 15.81
C ALA A 307 6.26 -18.87 16.20
N GLY A 308 6.28 -19.82 15.27
CA GLY A 308 5.75 -21.17 15.48
C GLY A 308 4.87 -21.73 14.36
N THR A 309 4.74 -21.04 13.22
CA THR A 309 3.99 -21.51 12.05
C THR A 309 4.92 -21.93 10.90
N ILE A 310 4.36 -22.63 9.90
CA ILE A 310 5.14 -23.13 8.74
C ILE A 310 5.75 -21.97 7.94
N ASP A 311 5.06 -20.84 7.84
CA ASP A 311 5.52 -19.66 7.10
C ASP A 311 6.74 -19.02 7.74
N ASP A 312 6.90 -19.22 9.05
CA ASP A 312 8.02 -18.69 9.81
C ASP A 312 9.26 -19.56 9.67
N LEU A 313 9.23 -20.76 9.08
CA LEU A 313 10.44 -21.59 8.99
C LEU A 313 11.46 -21.02 7.98
N LEU A 314 12.71 -20.91 8.41
CA LEU A 314 13.86 -20.53 7.57
C LEU A 314 14.37 -21.76 6.81
N LEU A 315 13.83 -21.94 5.61
CA LEU A 315 14.08 -23.12 4.78
C LEU A 315 15.14 -22.88 3.69
N ASP A 316 15.87 -21.76 3.74
CA ASP A 316 16.71 -21.27 2.63
C ASP A 316 17.86 -22.23 2.29
N HIS A 317 18.34 -23.03 3.26
CA HIS A 317 19.34 -24.08 3.03
C HIS A 317 18.84 -25.21 2.11
N TRP A 318 17.52 -25.47 2.11
CA TRP A 318 16.92 -26.52 1.30
C TRP A 318 16.20 -25.97 0.07
N PHE A 319 15.68 -24.75 0.18
CA PHE A 319 14.89 -24.07 -0.84
C PHE A 319 15.45 -22.66 -1.11
N PRO A 320 16.65 -22.54 -1.70
CA PRO A 320 17.22 -21.23 -1.98
C PRO A 320 16.27 -20.43 -2.89
N PRO A 321 16.02 -19.15 -2.60
CA PRO A 321 15.25 -18.29 -3.50
C PRO A 321 15.96 -18.20 -4.85
N ALA A 322 15.20 -18.04 -5.94
CA ALA A 322 15.80 -17.83 -7.25
C ALA A 322 16.66 -16.54 -7.20
N PRO A 323 17.86 -16.51 -7.81
CA PRO A 323 18.82 -15.42 -7.70
C PRO A 323 18.31 -14.05 -8.19
N HIS A 324 17.14 -14.02 -8.83
CA HIS A 324 16.52 -12.81 -9.39
C HIS A 324 15.08 -12.57 -8.91
N SER A 325 14.54 -13.41 -8.01
CA SER A 325 13.23 -13.18 -7.41
C SER A 325 13.36 -12.99 -5.90
N TYR A 326 13.23 -11.75 -5.45
CA TYR A 326 13.18 -11.39 -4.02
C TYR A 326 11.90 -11.90 -3.32
N PHE A 327 10.98 -12.49 -4.06
CA PHE A 327 9.84 -13.24 -3.53
C PHE A 327 10.19 -14.73 -3.49
N ARG A 328 9.98 -15.38 -2.34
CA ARG A 328 9.78 -16.82 -2.31
C ARG A 328 8.56 -17.09 -3.19
N GLU A 329 8.72 -17.68 -4.39
CA GLU A 329 7.59 -18.27 -5.10
C GLU A 329 6.83 -19.15 -4.12
N GLY A 330 5.56 -18.79 -3.88
CA GLY A 330 4.83 -19.10 -2.65
C GLY A 330 5.06 -20.51 -2.14
N LEU A 331 5.53 -20.63 -0.89
CA LEU A 331 5.60 -21.91 -0.17
C LEU A 331 4.24 -22.63 -0.19
N SER A 332 3.14 -21.88 -0.30
CA SER A 332 1.77 -22.38 -0.50
C SER A 332 1.63 -23.36 -1.67
N ALA A 333 2.32 -23.13 -2.79
CA ALA A 333 2.30 -24.02 -3.96
C ALA A 333 3.16 -25.28 -3.79
N ARG A 334 3.97 -25.34 -2.73
CA ARG A 334 4.93 -26.41 -2.45
C ARG A 334 4.52 -27.30 -1.27
N ARG A 335 3.35 -27.05 -0.67
CA ARG A 335 2.87 -27.68 0.57
C ARG A 335 1.80 -28.72 0.29
N LEU A 336 1.93 -29.89 0.91
CA LEU A 336 0.88 -30.91 1.01
C LEU A 336 0.63 -31.25 2.48
N ARG A 337 -0.58 -30.99 3.00
CA ARG A 337 -0.98 -31.39 4.36
C ARG A 337 -1.57 -32.81 4.34
N LEU A 338 -1.07 -33.66 5.23
CA LEU A 338 -1.49 -35.03 5.44
C LEU A 338 -2.21 -35.13 6.79
N GLY A 339 -3.53 -35.29 6.76
CA GLY A 339 -4.35 -35.56 7.93
C GLY A 339 -4.61 -37.05 8.18
N HIS A 340 -4.40 -37.90 7.18
CA HIS A 340 -4.70 -39.34 7.21
C HIS A 340 -3.50 -40.13 6.67
N ARG A 341 -3.46 -41.42 6.99
CA ARG A 341 -2.50 -42.36 6.40
C ARG A 341 -2.90 -42.68 4.96
N PHE A 342 -1.91 -42.83 4.08
CA PHE A 342 -2.18 -43.19 2.68
C PHE A 342 -2.46 -44.67 2.47
N ASP A 343 -1.88 -45.54 3.29
CA ASP A 343 -2.13 -46.98 3.24
C ASP A 343 -3.49 -47.37 3.83
N ASP A 344 -4.06 -46.50 4.67
CA ASP A 344 -5.37 -46.66 5.29
C ASP A 344 -6.04 -45.28 5.48
N PRO A 345 -6.85 -44.82 4.50
CA PRO A 345 -7.46 -43.49 4.51
C PRO A 345 -8.40 -43.25 5.71
N ASP A 346 -8.96 -44.32 6.29
CA ASP A 346 -9.87 -44.24 7.42
C ASP A 346 -9.14 -43.94 8.74
N VAL A 347 -7.81 -44.04 8.76
CA VAL A 347 -6.98 -43.77 9.94
C VAL A 347 -6.47 -42.33 9.92
N SER A 348 -7.14 -41.45 10.68
CA SER A 348 -6.68 -40.09 10.95
C SER A 348 -5.38 -40.09 11.76
N LEU A 349 -4.44 -39.24 11.36
CA LEU A 349 -3.23 -38.97 12.12
C LEU A 349 -3.55 -38.09 13.33
N ILE A 350 -3.09 -38.48 14.51
CA ILE A 350 -3.20 -37.66 15.73
C ILE A 350 -2.47 -36.32 15.54
N HIS A 351 -1.32 -36.37 14.86
CA HIS A 351 -0.50 -35.22 14.52
C HIS A 351 -0.31 -35.19 13.00
N PRO A 352 -1.03 -34.32 12.28
CA PRO A 352 -0.87 -34.14 10.84
C PRO A 352 0.56 -33.75 10.48
N TYR A 353 0.95 -34.05 9.25
CA TYR A 353 2.22 -33.60 8.68
C TYR A 353 1.97 -32.61 7.54
N THR A 354 2.84 -31.63 7.34
CA THR A 354 2.92 -30.89 6.08
C THR A 354 4.24 -31.19 5.40
N ILE A 355 4.18 -31.63 4.16
CA ILE A 355 5.34 -31.89 3.31
C ILE A 355 5.57 -30.66 2.43
N ILE A 356 6.78 -30.12 2.46
CA ILE A 356 7.23 -28.96 1.69
C ILE A 356 8.30 -29.44 0.71
N VAL A 357 8.11 -29.29 -0.59
CA VAL A 357 9.05 -29.80 -1.61
C VAL A 357 9.93 -28.70 -2.23
N SER A 358 11.12 -29.09 -2.70
CA SER A 358 12.15 -28.19 -3.24
C SER A 358 11.78 -27.52 -4.56
N ALA A 359 11.23 -28.26 -5.52
CA ALA A 359 10.89 -27.70 -6.81
C ALA A 359 9.53 -26.97 -6.75
N ALA A 360 9.51 -25.66 -7.02
CA ALA A 360 8.31 -25.05 -7.57
C ALA A 360 8.10 -25.68 -8.95
N PRO A 361 6.93 -26.26 -9.22
CA PRO A 361 6.75 -26.93 -10.48
C PRO A 361 6.59 -25.91 -11.62
N PRO A 362 7.33 -26.06 -12.73
CA PRO A 362 7.11 -25.23 -13.92
C PRO A 362 5.71 -25.43 -14.54
N LYS A 363 4.89 -26.35 -13.99
CA LYS A 363 3.58 -26.77 -14.50
C LYS A 363 2.54 -27.02 -13.39
N GLY A 364 2.75 -26.53 -12.16
CA GLY A 364 1.73 -26.57 -11.11
C GLY A 364 1.48 -27.92 -10.39
N TYR A 365 2.38 -28.91 -10.42
CA TYR A 365 2.25 -30.18 -9.68
C TYR A 365 3.44 -30.48 -8.76
N ILE A 366 3.22 -31.00 -7.55
CA ILE A 366 4.32 -31.40 -6.65
C ILE A 366 4.99 -32.68 -7.19
N ASP A 367 6.32 -32.68 -7.31
CA ASP A 367 7.11 -33.86 -7.71
C ASP A 367 7.75 -34.56 -6.50
N PHE A 368 7.27 -35.75 -6.16
CA PHE A 368 7.79 -36.62 -5.10
C PHE A 368 8.86 -37.61 -5.58
N THR A 369 9.37 -37.47 -6.81
CA THR A 369 10.39 -38.36 -7.39
C THR A 369 11.79 -37.76 -7.41
N ALA A 370 11.93 -36.45 -7.23
CA ALA A 370 13.21 -35.75 -7.27
C ALA A 370 13.28 -34.58 -6.27
N GLY A 371 14.49 -34.23 -5.83
CA GLY A 371 14.76 -33.10 -4.94
C GLY A 371 14.71 -33.45 -3.45
N VAL A 372 14.39 -32.46 -2.62
CA VAL A 372 14.32 -32.56 -1.16
C VAL A 372 12.92 -32.20 -0.69
N ALA A 373 12.40 -32.95 0.29
CA ALA A 373 11.20 -32.62 1.02
C ALA A 373 11.51 -32.32 2.49
N VAL A 374 10.96 -31.24 3.02
CA VAL A 374 10.98 -30.88 4.44
C VAL A 374 9.59 -31.18 5.00
N VAL A 375 9.51 -32.01 6.04
CA VAL A 375 8.28 -32.46 6.66
C VAL A 375 8.18 -31.88 8.06
N VAL A 376 7.08 -31.17 8.32
CA VAL A 376 6.79 -30.52 9.60
C VAL A 376 5.59 -31.19 10.25
N LYS A 377 5.57 -31.29 11.57
CA LYS A 377 4.50 -31.94 12.34
C LYS A 377 3.66 -30.90 13.07
N HIS A 378 2.34 -31.07 13.03
CA HIS A 378 1.36 -30.20 13.68
C HIS A 378 0.98 -30.75 15.06
N ALA A 379 0.66 -29.87 16.00
CA ALA A 379 0.30 -30.23 17.37
C ALA A 379 -1.03 -30.99 17.48
N GLY A 380 -1.90 -30.90 16.47
CA GLY A 380 -3.18 -31.59 16.48
C GLY A 380 -3.88 -31.65 15.12
N PRO A 381 -4.96 -32.43 15.02
CA PRO A 381 -5.64 -32.74 13.76
C PRO A 381 -6.43 -31.55 13.20
N SER A 382 -6.81 -30.59 14.07
CA SER A 382 -7.63 -29.47 13.65
C SER A 382 -6.90 -28.57 12.64
N HIS A 383 -7.64 -28.10 11.65
CA HIS A 383 -7.11 -27.15 10.65
C HIS A 383 -6.77 -25.78 11.26
N GLU A 384 -7.22 -25.53 12.50
CA GLU A 384 -7.02 -24.30 13.25
C GLU A 384 -5.78 -24.35 14.16
N GLU A 385 -5.25 -25.55 14.44
CA GLU A 385 -4.00 -25.71 15.18
C GLU A 385 -2.81 -25.54 14.24
N PHE A 386 -2.33 -24.29 14.15
CA PHE A 386 -1.12 -23.91 13.41
C PHE A 386 0.18 -24.12 14.20
N ARG A 387 0.08 -24.65 15.43
CA ARG A 387 1.22 -24.89 16.30
C ARG A 387 2.01 -26.07 15.78
N LEU A 388 3.30 -25.86 15.51
CA LEU A 388 4.21 -26.92 15.12
C LEU A 388 4.82 -27.60 16.35
N VAL A 389 5.11 -28.90 16.23
CA VAL A 389 5.78 -29.71 17.25
C VAL A 389 6.91 -30.52 16.61
N ASP A 390 7.89 -30.91 17.42
CA ASP A 390 9.06 -31.63 16.94
C ASP A 390 8.69 -32.98 16.31
N VAL A 391 9.29 -33.24 15.14
CA VAL A 391 9.34 -34.56 14.53
C VAL A 391 10.27 -35.44 15.38
N THR A 392 9.74 -36.57 15.83
CA THR A 392 10.46 -37.58 16.61
C THR A 392 10.91 -38.75 15.73
N SER A 393 11.78 -39.62 16.24
CA SER A 393 12.23 -40.82 15.52
C SER A 393 11.08 -41.77 15.15
N VAL A 394 10.01 -41.82 15.96
CA VAL A 394 8.82 -42.64 15.70
C VAL A 394 8.05 -42.15 14.48
N ASP A 395 8.04 -40.83 14.24
CA ASP A 395 7.34 -40.23 13.10
C ASP A 395 7.99 -40.59 11.75
N LEU A 396 9.30 -40.92 11.74
CA LEU A 396 10.05 -41.16 10.49
C LEU A 396 9.53 -42.36 9.70
N ALA A 397 9.02 -43.40 10.37
CA ALA A 397 8.44 -44.56 9.70
C ALA A 397 7.17 -44.15 8.93
N VAL A 398 6.26 -43.44 9.61
CA VAL A 398 5.00 -42.95 9.04
C VAL A 398 5.27 -41.98 7.89
N ILE A 399 6.22 -41.06 8.05
CA ILE A 399 6.61 -40.10 7.01
C ILE A 399 7.21 -40.85 5.80
N SER A 400 8.06 -41.85 6.04
CA SER A 400 8.69 -42.64 4.97
C SER A 400 7.67 -43.42 4.16
N ASP A 401 6.71 -44.06 4.82
CA ASP A 401 5.68 -44.86 4.16
C ASP A 401 4.73 -43.99 3.33
N ASN A 402 4.29 -42.84 3.88
CA ASN A 402 3.47 -41.88 3.14
C ASN A 402 4.19 -41.32 1.90
N ILE A 403 5.46 -40.91 2.01
CA ILE A 403 6.23 -40.40 0.86
C ILE A 403 6.50 -41.48 -0.18
N ARG A 404 6.80 -42.73 0.25
CA ARG A 404 6.97 -43.86 -0.67
C ARG A 404 5.69 -44.16 -1.44
N PHE A 405 4.54 -44.10 -0.78
CA PHE A 405 3.26 -44.30 -1.41
C PHE A 405 2.98 -43.22 -2.46
N LEU A 406 3.15 -41.93 -2.09
CA LEU A 406 3.02 -40.79 -3.00
C LEU A 406 3.94 -40.92 -4.22
N SER A 407 5.21 -41.23 -4.00
CA SER A 407 6.21 -41.40 -5.07
C SER A 407 5.87 -42.57 -6.00
N ARG A 408 5.46 -43.74 -5.46
CA ARG A 408 5.07 -44.91 -6.26
C ARG A 408 3.84 -44.62 -7.11
N ASN A 409 2.83 -43.95 -6.57
CA ASN A 409 1.62 -43.61 -7.32
C ASN A 409 1.89 -42.58 -8.42
N GLN A 410 2.79 -41.63 -8.17
CA GLN A 410 3.27 -40.68 -9.19
C GLN A 410 3.93 -41.39 -10.37
N VAL A 411 4.80 -42.37 -10.10
CA VAL A 411 5.50 -43.14 -11.14
C VAL A 411 4.57 -44.09 -11.88
N ASN A 412 3.72 -44.83 -11.17
CA ASN A 412 2.94 -45.93 -11.75
C ASN A 412 1.66 -45.46 -12.46
N ASN A 413 1.01 -44.41 -11.96
CA ASN A 413 -0.31 -44.00 -12.46
C ASN A 413 -0.24 -42.71 -13.29
N GLY A 414 0.96 -42.19 -13.58
CA GLY A 414 1.13 -40.87 -14.19
C GLY A 414 0.48 -39.76 -13.36
N TYR A 415 0.35 -39.98 -12.04
CA TYR A 415 -0.41 -39.15 -11.11
C TYR A 415 0.20 -37.75 -11.09
N ARG A 416 -0.35 -36.86 -11.90
CA ARG A 416 -0.16 -35.42 -11.77
C ARG A 416 -1.17 -35.00 -10.73
N CYS A 417 -0.73 -34.37 -9.65
CA CYS A 417 -1.59 -33.77 -8.63
C CYS A 417 -2.34 -32.55 -9.23
N SER A 418 -3.17 -32.78 -10.26
CA SER A 418 -3.94 -31.81 -11.04
C SER A 418 -5.42 -32.17 -11.14
N ASP A 419 -5.80 -33.40 -10.79
CA ASP A 419 -7.22 -33.76 -10.60
C ASP A 419 -7.64 -33.34 -9.19
N LEU A 420 -8.71 -32.54 -9.11
CA LEU A 420 -9.30 -32.00 -7.88
C LEU A 420 -9.78 -33.13 -6.96
N PHE A 421 -8.88 -33.67 -6.14
CA PHE A 421 -9.23 -34.45 -4.96
C PHE A 421 -9.77 -33.49 -3.88
N ASN A 422 -11.03 -33.69 -3.49
CA ASN A 422 -11.72 -32.89 -2.47
C ASN A 422 -11.12 -33.01 -1.05
N ASP A 423 -10.15 -33.91 -0.83
CA ASP A 423 -9.65 -34.28 0.49
C ASP A 423 -8.29 -33.67 0.87
N TYR A 424 -7.66 -32.88 -0.01
CA TYR A 424 -6.40 -32.20 0.29
C TYR A 424 -6.53 -30.68 0.12
N GLN A 425 -6.28 -29.95 1.21
CA GLN A 425 -6.44 -28.50 1.28
C GLN A 425 -5.10 -27.79 1.06
N TYR A 426 -5.02 -26.98 0.01
CA TYR A 426 -3.96 -25.99 -0.12
C TYR A 426 -4.16 -24.89 0.92
N LEU A 427 -3.21 -24.74 1.84
CA LEU A 427 -3.20 -23.62 2.80
C LEU A 427 -2.76 -22.36 2.03
N ALA A 428 -3.73 -21.59 1.54
CA ALA A 428 -3.50 -20.40 0.70
C ALA A 428 -3.30 -19.08 1.47
N VAL A 429 -3.27 -19.10 2.81
CA VAL A 429 -3.18 -17.87 3.61
C VAL A 429 -1.73 -17.60 4.02
N ASP A 430 -1.08 -16.68 3.30
CA ASP A 430 0.20 -16.10 3.70
C ASP A 430 -0.01 -15.12 4.87
N ARG A 431 0.36 -15.55 6.08
CA ARG A 431 0.15 -14.76 7.30
C ARG A 431 1.11 -13.58 7.46
N ARG A 432 2.13 -13.43 6.60
CA ARG A 432 3.03 -12.26 6.63
C ARG A 432 2.29 -10.94 6.45
N HIS A 433 1.06 -10.99 5.90
CA HIS A 433 0.18 -9.84 5.71
C HIS A 433 -0.83 -9.59 6.84
N LEU A 434 -0.83 -10.40 7.92
CA LEU A 434 -1.79 -10.33 9.03
C LEU A 434 -1.20 -9.75 10.33
N VAL A 435 -0.08 -9.04 10.25
CA VAL A 435 0.56 -8.40 11.41
C VAL A 435 -0.43 -7.49 12.15
N GLY A 436 -0.78 -7.85 13.39
CA GLY A 436 -1.63 -7.05 14.27
C GLY A 436 -3.06 -7.54 14.50
N VAL A 437 -3.48 -8.68 13.91
CA VAL A 437 -4.80 -9.28 14.16
C VAL A 437 -4.68 -10.35 15.26
N THR A 438 -5.08 -10.01 16.48
CA THR A 438 -5.03 -10.91 17.65
C THR A 438 -6.27 -11.78 17.84
N SER A 439 -7.32 -11.60 17.01
CA SER A 439 -8.55 -12.37 17.08
C SER A 439 -8.47 -13.67 16.24
N PRO A 440 -9.09 -14.77 16.70
CA PRO A 440 -9.26 -15.97 15.88
C PRO A 440 -10.02 -15.58 14.60
N ILE A 441 -9.50 -16.02 13.46
CA ILE A 441 -10.09 -15.76 12.14
C ILE A 441 -11.56 -16.20 12.19
N PRO A 442 -12.54 -15.31 12.01
CA PRO A 442 -13.94 -15.74 11.97
C PRO A 442 -14.10 -16.66 10.76
N SER A 443 -14.65 -17.85 11.00
CA SER A 443 -14.95 -18.85 9.99
C SER A 443 -15.53 -18.20 8.74
N ILE A 444 -14.87 -18.35 7.59
CA ILE A 444 -15.49 -18.02 6.31
C ILE A 444 -16.70 -18.95 6.17
N GLN A 445 -17.90 -18.42 6.43
CA GLN A 445 -19.13 -19.17 6.27
C GLN A 445 -19.24 -19.58 4.79
N ARG A 446 -19.09 -20.87 4.50
CA ARG A 446 -19.26 -21.43 3.16
C ARG A 446 -20.73 -21.26 2.76
N ILE A 447 -21.02 -20.32 1.87
CA ILE A 447 -22.34 -20.16 1.26
C ILE A 447 -22.39 -21.09 0.04
N THR A 448 -23.27 -22.07 0.08
CA THR A 448 -23.49 -23.04 -0.99
C THR A 448 -24.08 -22.35 -2.22
N VAL A 449 -23.29 -22.19 -3.28
CA VAL A 449 -23.78 -21.67 -4.56
C VAL A 449 -24.30 -22.84 -5.39
N VAL A 450 -25.61 -22.88 -5.62
CA VAL A 450 -26.25 -23.87 -6.51
C VAL A 450 -25.83 -23.54 -7.95
N ARG A 451 -25.12 -24.48 -8.60
CA ARG A 451 -24.77 -24.35 -10.03
C ARG A 451 -26.05 -24.31 -10.86
N THR A 452 -26.29 -23.22 -11.57
CA THR A 452 -27.36 -23.16 -12.58
C THR A 452 -26.80 -23.60 -13.92
N VAL A 453 -27.58 -24.40 -14.66
CA VAL A 453 -27.11 -25.23 -15.80
C VAL A 453 -26.93 -24.44 -17.11
N ASP A 454 -27.13 -23.12 -17.09
CA ASP A 454 -27.44 -22.35 -18.29
C ASP A 454 -26.23 -21.68 -18.97
N CYS A 455 -25.06 -21.62 -18.32
CA CYS A 455 -23.85 -21.05 -18.92
C CYS A 455 -22.69 -22.06 -18.96
N ARG A 456 -22.20 -22.36 -20.16
CA ARG A 456 -21.08 -23.31 -20.39
C ARG A 456 -19.72 -22.63 -20.60
N CYS A 457 -19.59 -21.33 -20.33
CA CYS A 457 -18.30 -20.66 -20.47
C CYS A 457 -17.27 -21.25 -19.49
N PHE A 458 -15.98 -21.02 -19.77
CA PHE A 458 -14.89 -21.46 -18.92
C PHE A 458 -15.08 -21.05 -17.45
N PHE A 459 -15.48 -19.79 -17.18
CA PHE A 459 -15.70 -19.29 -15.82
C PHE A 459 -16.84 -19.98 -15.05
N CYS A 460 -17.91 -20.43 -15.73
CA CYS A 460 -18.99 -21.17 -15.07
C CYS A 460 -18.62 -22.64 -14.79
N GLN A 461 -17.58 -23.16 -15.44
CA GLN A 461 -17.06 -24.51 -15.21
C GLN A 461 -16.01 -24.55 -14.10
N LEU A 462 -15.33 -23.43 -13.83
CA LEU A 462 -14.40 -23.28 -12.71
C LEU A 462 -15.11 -23.37 -11.36
N SER A 463 -14.36 -23.71 -10.30
CA SER A 463 -14.89 -23.64 -8.94
C SER A 463 -15.18 -22.19 -8.56
N VAL A 464 -16.19 -21.99 -7.71
CA VAL A 464 -16.63 -20.65 -7.28
C VAL A 464 -15.46 -19.88 -6.66
N GLU A 465 -14.58 -20.58 -5.94
CA GLU A 465 -13.42 -20.00 -5.27
C GLU A 465 -12.40 -19.46 -6.28
N VAL A 466 -12.09 -20.21 -7.33
CA VAL A 466 -11.15 -19.75 -8.38
C VAL A 466 -11.72 -18.55 -9.12
N VAL A 467 -13.03 -18.57 -9.38
CA VAL A 467 -13.72 -17.47 -10.03
C VAL A 467 -13.70 -16.22 -9.17
N LEU A 468 -14.00 -16.32 -7.87
CA LEU A 468 -13.97 -15.20 -6.94
C LEU A 468 -12.55 -14.64 -6.75
N ILE A 469 -11.52 -15.49 -6.70
CA ILE A 469 -10.12 -15.06 -6.64
C ILE A 469 -9.73 -14.32 -7.92
N ALA A 470 -10.06 -14.87 -9.09
CA ALA A 470 -9.77 -14.21 -10.37
C ALA A 470 -10.49 -12.86 -10.48
N MET A 471 -11.75 -12.81 -10.03
CA MET A 471 -12.54 -11.58 -10.00
C MET A 471 -12.02 -10.56 -9.02
N GLU A 472 -11.29 -10.94 -7.98
CA GLU A 472 -10.67 -9.98 -7.07
C GLU A 472 -9.65 -9.08 -7.81
N TYR A 473 -9.10 -9.53 -8.94
CA TYR A 473 -8.20 -8.74 -9.79
C TYR A 473 -8.91 -7.96 -10.89
N PHE A 474 -10.24 -8.07 -11.03
CA PHE A 474 -10.97 -7.32 -12.05
C PHE A 474 -11.26 -5.90 -11.57
N ASP A 475 -11.07 -4.90 -12.43
CA ASP A 475 -11.60 -3.57 -12.15
C ASP A 475 -13.14 -3.56 -12.24
N ILE A 476 -13.75 -2.45 -11.82
CA ILE A 476 -15.21 -2.32 -11.82
C ILE A 476 -15.82 -2.41 -13.23
N GLY A 477 -15.10 -1.98 -14.27
CA GLY A 477 -15.54 -2.05 -15.66
C GLY A 477 -15.58 -3.49 -16.15
N ALA A 478 -14.54 -4.27 -15.86
CA ALA A 478 -14.45 -5.69 -16.14
C ALA A 478 -15.50 -6.48 -15.37
N LEU A 479 -15.73 -6.18 -14.08
CA LEU A 479 -16.81 -6.81 -13.30
C LEU A 479 -18.19 -6.47 -13.86
N ALA A 480 -18.44 -5.24 -14.28
CA ALA A 480 -19.70 -4.83 -14.88
C ALA A 480 -19.94 -5.53 -16.21
N ALA A 481 -18.95 -5.52 -17.12
CA ALA A 481 -19.01 -6.24 -18.40
C ALA A 481 -19.22 -7.74 -18.18
N PHE A 482 -18.49 -8.35 -17.23
CA PHE A 482 -18.64 -9.75 -16.88
C PHE A 482 -20.04 -10.05 -16.34
N SER A 483 -20.57 -9.21 -15.44
CA SER A 483 -21.91 -9.38 -14.86
C SER A 483 -23.03 -9.38 -15.90
N GLY A 484 -22.83 -8.69 -17.04
CA GLY A 484 -23.79 -8.59 -18.14
C GLY A 484 -23.90 -9.85 -19.01
N THR A 485 -23.00 -10.82 -18.86
CA THR A 485 -22.93 -11.97 -19.79
C THR A 485 -23.82 -13.15 -19.41
N CYS A 486 -24.07 -13.42 -18.12
CA CYS A 486 -25.10 -14.37 -17.68
C CYS A 486 -25.49 -14.18 -16.19
N ARG A 487 -26.56 -14.86 -15.74
CA ARG A 487 -27.04 -14.79 -14.33
C ARG A 487 -26.01 -15.28 -13.31
N THR A 488 -25.30 -16.37 -13.61
CA THR A 488 -24.24 -16.90 -12.74
C THR A 488 -23.11 -15.90 -12.59
N HIS A 489 -22.72 -15.25 -13.69
CA HIS A 489 -21.70 -14.22 -13.69
C HIS A 489 -22.10 -12.96 -12.92
N SER A 490 -23.35 -12.52 -13.09
CA SER A 490 -23.93 -11.45 -12.27
C SER A 490 -23.88 -11.79 -10.77
N SER A 491 -24.19 -13.03 -10.40
CA SER A 491 -24.08 -13.49 -9.02
C SER A 491 -22.65 -13.46 -8.50
N PHE A 492 -21.66 -13.91 -9.29
CA PHE A 492 -20.25 -13.87 -8.91
C PHE A 492 -19.73 -12.43 -8.78
N ALA A 493 -19.99 -11.56 -9.75
CA ALA A 493 -19.59 -10.16 -9.69
C ALA A 493 -20.19 -9.46 -8.46
N ARG A 494 -21.47 -9.72 -8.16
CA ARG A 494 -22.13 -9.22 -6.94
C ARG A 494 -21.46 -9.76 -5.66
N GLN A 495 -21.11 -11.04 -5.64
CA GLN A 495 -20.46 -11.66 -4.48
C GLN A 495 -19.05 -11.10 -4.25
N THR A 496 -18.25 -10.93 -5.31
CA THR A 496 -16.93 -10.27 -5.24
C THR A 496 -17.06 -8.85 -4.73
N MET A 497 -18.00 -8.05 -5.27
CA MET A 497 -18.22 -6.69 -4.78
C MET A 497 -18.65 -6.66 -3.30
N GLN A 498 -19.50 -7.59 -2.87
CA GLN A 498 -19.86 -7.72 -1.45
C GLN A 498 -18.66 -8.08 -0.58
N GLN A 499 -17.76 -8.95 -1.04
CA GLN A 499 -16.53 -9.30 -0.33
C GLN A 499 -15.59 -8.10 -0.21
N ARG A 500 -15.40 -7.34 -1.29
CA ARG A 500 -14.59 -6.12 -1.27
C ARG A 500 -15.16 -5.05 -0.34
N VAL A 501 -16.47 -4.84 -0.38
CA VAL A 501 -17.16 -3.91 0.54
C VAL A 501 -17.01 -4.38 1.99
N ARG A 502 -17.24 -5.67 2.28
CA ARG A 502 -17.05 -6.21 3.63
C ARG A 502 -15.60 -6.07 4.10
N ARG A 503 -14.62 -6.33 3.24
CA ARG A 503 -13.21 -6.19 3.58
C ARG A 503 -12.87 -4.76 4.02
N VAL A 504 -13.43 -3.77 3.34
CA VAL A 504 -13.30 -2.36 3.73
C VAL A 504 -14.05 -2.08 5.03
N LEU A 505 -15.32 -2.47 5.15
CA LEU A 505 -16.12 -2.24 6.36
C LEU A 505 -15.57 -2.93 7.60
N ASN A 506 -14.90 -4.08 7.45
CA ASN A 506 -14.24 -4.79 8.55
C ASN A 506 -13.13 -3.95 9.21
N GLN A 507 -12.64 -2.88 8.57
CA GLN A 507 -11.73 -1.92 9.20
C GLN A 507 -12.41 -1.07 10.29
N LEU A 508 -13.73 -0.90 10.20
CA LEU A 508 -14.54 -0.25 11.23
C LEU A 508 -14.81 -1.16 12.43
N LYS A 509 -14.47 -2.45 12.32
CA LYS A 509 -14.66 -3.45 13.35
C LYS A 509 -13.56 -3.32 14.40
N ASP A 510 -13.79 -2.46 15.39
CA ASP A 510 -13.19 -2.68 16.70
C ASP A 510 -13.86 -3.91 17.34
N ALA A 511 -13.21 -4.58 18.31
CA ALA A 511 -13.56 -5.93 18.77
C ALA A 511 -15.04 -6.15 19.19
N ASP A 512 -15.79 -5.06 19.41
CA ASP A 512 -17.16 -5.06 19.93
C ASP A 512 -18.25 -4.58 18.94
N LEU A 513 -17.90 -4.20 17.70
CA LEU A 513 -18.86 -3.68 16.71
C LEU A 513 -19.38 -4.80 15.77
N ASP A 514 -20.71 -4.94 15.67
CA ASP A 514 -21.38 -5.90 14.77
C ASP A 514 -21.48 -5.36 13.32
N ASP A 515 -20.93 -6.10 12.36
CA ASP A 515 -20.91 -5.77 10.93
C ASP A 515 -22.31 -5.55 10.36
N ASN A 516 -23.30 -6.34 10.80
CA ASN A 516 -24.68 -6.21 10.33
C ASN A 516 -25.26 -4.86 10.74
N ARG A 517 -24.87 -4.38 11.91
CA ARG A 517 -25.38 -3.13 12.46
C ARG A 517 -24.82 -1.90 11.76
N ILE A 518 -23.57 -1.95 11.29
CA ILE A 518 -22.99 -0.91 10.44
C ILE A 518 -23.76 -0.83 9.11
N HIS A 519 -24.06 -1.98 8.49
CA HIS A 519 -24.85 -2.05 7.27
C HIS A 519 -26.29 -1.54 7.46
N ASP A 520 -26.93 -1.90 8.57
CA ASP A 520 -28.28 -1.43 8.88
C ASP A 520 -28.30 0.08 9.14
N ILE A 521 -27.30 0.62 9.85
CA ILE A 521 -27.19 2.07 10.05
C ILE A 521 -27.00 2.77 8.71
N LEU A 522 -26.05 2.35 7.87
CA LEU A 522 -25.84 2.91 6.53
C LEU A 522 -27.15 2.94 5.72
N ARG A 523 -27.94 1.86 5.76
CA ARG A 523 -29.22 1.74 5.07
C ARG A 523 -30.30 2.65 5.66
N VAL A 524 -30.46 2.65 6.98
CA VAL A 524 -31.52 3.38 7.70
C VAL A 524 -31.29 4.89 7.64
N THR A 525 -30.03 5.34 7.79
CA THR A 525 -29.69 6.77 7.73
C THR A 525 -29.53 7.26 6.30
N GLY A 526 -29.43 6.37 5.31
CA GLY A 526 -29.06 6.74 3.95
C GLY A 526 -27.68 7.38 3.89
N SER A 527 -26.75 6.95 4.75
CA SER A 527 -25.38 7.46 4.77
C SER A 527 -24.53 6.85 3.66
N VAL A 528 -23.51 7.57 3.20
CA VAL A 528 -22.55 7.08 2.21
C VAL A 528 -21.13 7.26 2.69
N ILE A 529 -20.32 6.24 2.44
CA ILE A 529 -18.87 6.25 2.67
C ILE A 529 -18.21 6.86 1.42
N THR A 530 -17.39 7.88 1.64
CA THR A 530 -16.71 8.65 0.59
C THR A 530 -15.19 8.57 0.75
N GLY A 531 -14.46 9.20 -0.20
CA GLY A 531 -13.00 9.21 -0.21
C GLY A 531 -12.41 7.83 -0.50
N ALA A 532 -11.18 7.58 -0.02
CA ALA A 532 -10.48 6.32 -0.27
C ALA A 532 -11.33 5.10 0.09
N ALA A 533 -12.03 5.13 1.23
CA ALA A 533 -12.87 4.01 1.65
C ALA A 533 -14.08 3.72 0.76
N GLY A 534 -14.62 4.74 0.08
CA GLY A 534 -15.67 4.53 -0.92
C GLY A 534 -15.13 3.95 -2.24
N VAL A 535 -13.89 4.30 -2.59
CA VAL A 535 -13.25 3.90 -3.87
C VAL A 535 -12.56 2.54 -3.77
N THR A 536 -11.98 2.18 -2.62
CA THR A 536 -11.22 0.93 -2.43
C THR A 536 -11.96 -0.33 -2.91
N PRO A 537 -13.28 -0.51 -2.69
CA PRO A 537 -14.00 -1.69 -3.21
C PRO A 537 -14.06 -1.77 -4.74
N MET A 538 -13.83 -0.65 -5.44
CA MET A 538 -13.97 -0.50 -6.89
C MET A 538 -12.64 -0.71 -7.63
N LEU A 539 -11.52 -0.65 -6.90
CA LEU A 539 -10.19 -0.89 -7.45
C LEU A 539 -9.98 -2.40 -7.67
N SER A 540 -9.24 -2.72 -8.73
CA SER A 540 -8.79 -4.08 -9.01
C SER A 540 -7.72 -4.54 -8.00
N GLY A 541 -7.72 -5.84 -7.69
CA GLY A 541 -6.71 -6.50 -6.88
C GLY A 541 -7.01 -6.39 -5.39
N LEU A 542 -5.94 -6.37 -4.59
CA LEU A 542 -6.01 -6.23 -3.15
C LEU A 542 -5.46 -4.85 -2.72
N PRO A 543 -6.13 -3.74 -3.05
CA PRO A 543 -5.68 -2.40 -2.68
C PRO A 543 -5.48 -2.30 -1.16
N ALA A 544 -4.55 -1.43 -0.75
CA ALA A 544 -4.35 -1.12 0.66
C ALA A 544 -5.66 -0.64 1.28
N LEU A 545 -5.96 -1.12 2.49
CA LEU A 545 -7.19 -0.76 3.16
C LEU A 545 -7.10 0.68 3.69
N PRO A 546 -8.20 1.45 3.58
CA PRO A 546 -8.22 2.84 4.00
C PRO A 546 -8.08 2.95 5.52
N THR A 547 -7.19 3.82 5.99
CA THR A 547 -7.09 4.18 7.42
C THR A 547 -8.04 5.31 7.80
N LYS A 548 -8.76 5.88 6.83
CA LYS A 548 -9.71 6.97 7.05
C LYS A 548 -11.04 6.70 6.35
N PHE A 549 -12.12 6.83 7.12
CA PHE A 549 -13.50 6.72 6.63
C PHE A 549 -14.18 8.08 6.74
N ASP A 550 -14.55 8.67 5.62
CA ASP A 550 -15.36 9.88 5.59
C ASP A 550 -16.81 9.48 5.25
N ILE A 551 -17.69 9.46 6.26
CA ILE A 551 -19.10 9.08 6.15
C ILE A 551 -19.96 10.35 6.08
N LEU A 552 -20.71 10.51 5.00
CA LEU A 552 -21.68 11.60 4.85
C LEU A 552 -23.06 11.08 5.24
N THR A 553 -23.75 11.81 6.13
CA THR A 553 -25.10 11.48 6.56
C THR A 553 -26.08 12.64 6.29
N PRO A 554 -27.33 12.36 5.90
CA PRO A 554 -28.38 13.38 5.81
C PRO A 554 -28.62 14.10 7.14
N LEU A 555 -29.23 15.28 7.05
CA LEU A 555 -29.61 16.10 8.19
C LEU A 555 -30.44 15.31 9.21
N ASN A 556 -30.11 15.47 10.50
CA ASN A 556 -30.72 14.80 11.66
C ASN A 556 -30.54 13.26 11.70
N SER A 557 -29.67 12.70 10.87
CA SER A 557 -29.46 11.24 10.78
C SER A 557 -28.14 10.76 11.40
N ILE A 558 -27.41 11.64 12.09
CA ILE A 558 -26.13 11.28 12.74
C ILE A 558 -26.28 10.48 14.04
N ARG A 559 -27.47 10.49 14.67
CA ARG A 559 -27.70 9.87 15.98
C ARG A 559 -27.45 8.35 16.02
N PRO A 560 -27.90 7.53 15.05
CA PRO A 560 -27.62 6.09 15.04
C PRO A 560 -26.12 5.78 14.99
N TRP A 561 -25.33 6.60 14.29
CA TRP A 561 -23.87 6.49 14.27
C TRP A 561 -23.23 6.80 15.61
N LEU A 562 -23.67 7.87 16.28
CA LEU A 562 -23.20 8.20 17.64
C LEU A 562 -23.49 7.05 18.61
N GLN A 563 -24.69 6.46 18.53
CA GLN A 563 -25.09 5.33 19.38
C GLN A 563 -24.28 4.07 19.11
N LEU A 564 -23.89 3.82 17.87
CA LEU A 564 -23.01 2.71 17.52
C LEU A 564 -21.63 2.89 18.16
N PHE A 565 -20.98 4.04 17.95
CA PHE A 565 -19.61 4.27 18.42
C PHE A 565 -19.51 4.50 19.94
N GLN A 566 -20.59 4.93 20.60
CA GLN A 566 -20.67 5.00 22.07
C GLN A 566 -20.58 3.63 22.76
N GLN A 567 -20.83 2.54 22.05
CA GLN A 567 -20.77 1.19 22.62
C GLN A 567 -19.34 0.66 22.73
N VAL A 568 -18.38 1.26 22.03
CA VAL A 568 -16.98 0.89 22.14
C VAL A 568 -16.39 1.61 23.35
N PRO A 569 -16.03 0.88 24.43
CA PRO A 569 -15.47 1.51 25.62
C PRO A 569 -14.16 2.21 25.27
N THR A 570 -13.85 3.33 25.93
CA THR A 570 -12.57 4.07 25.78
C THR A 570 -12.29 4.68 24.40
N LEU A 571 -13.30 4.79 23.53
CA LEU A 571 -13.12 5.35 22.19
C LEU A 571 -12.83 6.86 22.25
N GLY A 572 -11.65 7.26 21.77
CA GLY A 572 -11.31 8.67 21.59
C GLY A 572 -12.23 9.29 20.54
N SER A 573 -12.92 10.37 20.90
CA SER A 573 -13.79 11.09 19.96
C SER A 573 -13.75 12.59 20.15
N TYR A 574 -13.96 13.31 19.06
CA TYR A 574 -14.18 14.75 19.06
C TYR A 574 -15.43 15.08 18.26
N VAL A 575 -16.31 15.87 18.87
CA VAL A 575 -17.56 16.33 18.25
C VAL A 575 -17.46 17.82 18.01
N TYR A 576 -17.52 18.21 16.75
CA TYR A 576 -17.64 19.59 16.33
C TYR A 576 -19.09 19.86 15.93
N SER A 577 -19.76 20.74 16.66
CA SER A 577 -21.10 21.23 16.32
C SER A 577 -20.99 22.70 15.99
N ASN A 578 -21.21 23.07 14.74
CA ASN A 578 -21.21 24.48 14.38
C ASN A 578 -22.60 25.09 14.62
N LYS A 579 -22.70 26.00 15.60
CA LYS A 579 -23.94 26.72 15.93
C LYS A 579 -24.13 28.01 15.12
N LYS A 580 -23.10 28.54 14.46
CA LYS A 580 -23.14 29.81 13.70
C LYS A 580 -22.80 29.61 12.22
N PRO A 581 -23.60 30.11 11.27
CA PRO A 581 -23.43 29.77 9.87
C PRO A 581 -22.50 30.76 9.15
N LYS A 582 -21.71 30.24 8.20
CA LYS A 582 -21.05 30.90 7.05
C LYS A 582 -19.53 31.12 7.14
N MET A 583 -18.82 30.46 6.23
CA MET A 583 -17.68 31.01 5.49
C MET A 583 -18.14 31.09 4.01
N ASP A 584 -18.10 32.27 3.39
CA ASP A 584 -18.30 32.49 1.94
C ASP A 584 -19.53 31.85 1.27
N GLY A 585 -20.67 31.81 1.96
CA GLY A 585 -21.97 31.46 1.35
C GLY A 585 -22.26 29.97 1.17
N PHE A 586 -21.27 29.08 1.25
CA PHE A 586 -21.47 27.62 1.19
C PHE A 586 -21.69 27.02 2.59
N ARG A 587 -22.78 26.25 2.74
CA ARG A 587 -23.10 25.48 3.96
C ARG A 587 -22.95 24.00 3.67
N LEU A 588 -21.81 23.41 4.04
CA LEU A 588 -21.60 21.98 3.77
C LEU A 588 -21.78 21.07 5.00
N GLU A 589 -21.60 21.59 6.22
CA GLU A 589 -21.57 20.71 7.40
C GLU A 589 -22.16 21.36 8.67
N ARG A 590 -23.16 20.69 9.26
CA ARG A 590 -23.79 21.10 10.52
C ARG A 590 -23.05 20.54 11.73
N MET A 591 -22.70 19.26 11.64
CA MET A 591 -22.07 18.51 12.73
C MET A 591 -21.03 17.56 12.14
N ARG A 592 -19.84 17.56 12.74
CA ARG A 592 -18.76 16.61 12.46
C ARG A 592 -18.49 15.80 13.72
N CYS A 593 -18.44 14.49 13.60
CA CYS A 593 -17.93 13.63 14.64
C CYS A 593 -16.70 12.90 14.11
N VAL A 594 -15.63 12.87 14.88
CA VAL A 594 -14.41 12.12 14.53
C VAL A 594 -14.15 11.11 15.64
N PHE A 595 -13.99 9.85 15.25
CA PHE A 595 -13.71 8.73 16.13
C PHE A 595 -12.37 8.10 15.77
N PHE A 596 -11.60 7.71 16.78
CA PHE A 596 -10.30 7.05 16.65
C PHE A 596 -10.41 5.62 17.17
N LEU A 597 -10.54 4.65 16.25
CA LEU A 597 -10.64 3.23 16.61
C LEU A 597 -9.29 2.68 17.07
N ARG A 598 -9.28 1.61 17.87
CA ARG A 598 -8.04 0.96 18.34
C ARG A 598 -7.21 0.37 17.20
N SER A 599 -7.84 0.07 16.06
CA SER A 599 -7.19 -0.35 14.82
C SER A 599 -6.34 0.74 14.16
N GLY A 600 -6.36 1.98 14.68
CA GLY A 600 -5.71 3.14 14.05
C GLY A 600 -6.56 3.78 12.94
N VAL A 601 -7.78 3.28 12.72
CA VAL A 601 -8.72 3.82 11.73
C VAL A 601 -9.41 5.06 12.27
N VAL A 602 -9.43 6.12 11.46
CA VAL A 602 -10.10 7.39 11.77
C VAL A 602 -11.43 7.46 11.04
N VAL A 603 -12.53 7.56 11.78
CA VAL A 603 -13.88 7.65 11.22
C VAL A 603 -14.41 9.07 11.40
N SER A 604 -14.57 9.80 10.31
CA SER A 604 -15.21 11.12 10.30
C SER A 604 -16.63 11.00 9.76
N ILE A 605 -17.62 11.38 10.56
CA ILE A 605 -19.03 11.39 10.19
C ILE A 605 -19.48 12.83 10.08
N ARG A 606 -19.98 13.22 8.91
CA ARG A 606 -20.37 14.60 8.60
C ARG A 606 -21.84 14.67 8.28
N GLU A 607 -22.56 15.47 9.05
CA GLU A 607 -23.97 15.75 8.80
C GLU A 607 -24.13 16.88 7.78
N SER A 608 -24.72 16.54 6.64
CA SER A 608 -25.07 17.49 5.58
C SER A 608 -26.26 18.36 5.99
N TYR A 609 -26.31 19.60 5.49
CA TYR A 609 -27.49 20.46 5.63
C TYR A 609 -28.68 20.02 4.77
N SER A 610 -28.46 19.11 3.82
CA SER A 610 -29.51 18.56 2.98
C SER A 610 -30.18 17.35 3.66
N GLN A 611 -31.50 17.22 3.46
CA GLN A 611 -32.26 16.02 3.83
C GLN A 611 -31.92 14.82 2.93
N SER A 612 -31.19 15.04 1.83
CA SER A 612 -30.68 14.00 0.93
C SER A 612 -29.21 14.25 0.63
N ILE A 613 -28.41 13.20 0.68
CA ILE A 613 -27.01 13.25 0.26
C ILE A 613 -26.85 13.22 -1.27
N LEU A 614 -27.93 13.02 -2.03
CA LEU A 614 -27.90 12.87 -3.49
C LEU A 614 -27.19 14.02 -4.24
N PRO A 615 -27.39 15.31 -3.89
CA PRO A 615 -26.64 16.41 -4.53
C PRO A 615 -25.12 16.32 -4.29
N LEU A 616 -24.69 15.78 -3.15
CA LEU A 616 -23.26 15.52 -2.84
C LEU A 616 -22.75 14.29 -3.59
N LEU A 617 -23.58 13.24 -3.72
CA LEU A 617 -23.24 12.02 -4.47
C LEU A 617 -23.08 12.30 -5.97
N LEU A 618 -23.92 13.15 -6.53
CA LEU A 618 -23.84 13.58 -7.93
C LEU A 618 -22.62 14.47 -8.22
N SER A 619 -21.96 15.00 -7.18
CA SER A 619 -20.69 15.73 -7.31
C SER A 619 -19.45 14.82 -7.22
N GLN A 620 -19.63 13.51 -6.97
CA GLN A 620 -18.55 12.52 -6.90
C GLN A 620 -18.76 11.41 -7.94
N SER A 621 -18.00 11.46 -9.04
CA SER A 621 -18.12 10.62 -10.26
C SER A 621 -18.22 9.12 -10.00
N ILE A 622 -17.56 8.63 -8.95
CA ILE A 622 -17.42 7.19 -8.65
C ILE A 622 -18.69 6.58 -8.03
N THR A 623 -19.56 7.39 -7.41
CA THR A 623 -20.64 6.88 -6.55
C THR A 623 -21.88 6.41 -7.33
N ALA A 624 -22.06 6.88 -8.56
CA ALA A 624 -23.21 6.54 -9.41
C ALA A 624 -23.17 5.08 -9.91
N HIS A 625 -22.02 4.42 -9.90
CA HIS A 625 -21.85 3.07 -10.48
C HIS A 625 -21.99 1.92 -9.48
N VAL A 626 -21.76 2.13 -8.18
CA VAL A 626 -21.71 1.03 -7.19
C VAL A 626 -22.87 1.00 -6.20
N GLY A 627 -23.55 2.12 -6.03
CA GLY A 627 -24.82 2.12 -5.31
C GLY A 627 -25.90 1.51 -6.21
N SER A 628 -26.27 0.25 -5.98
CA SER A 628 -27.59 -0.27 -6.40
C SER A 628 -28.71 0.52 -5.70
N VAL A 629 -28.86 1.79 -6.03
CA VAL A 629 -29.97 2.65 -5.64
C VAL A 629 -31.20 2.09 -6.37
N ASN A 630 -31.81 1.09 -5.76
CA ASN A 630 -33.12 0.62 -6.19
C ASN A 630 -34.08 1.79 -6.02
N LEU A 631 -34.58 2.31 -7.14
CA LEU A 631 -35.53 3.44 -7.23
C LEU A 631 -36.74 3.30 -6.29
N TYR A 632 -37.04 2.08 -5.85
CA TYR A 632 -38.16 1.76 -4.96
C TYR A 632 -38.02 2.25 -3.51
N SER A 633 -36.81 2.37 -2.96
CA SER A 633 -36.67 2.87 -1.56
C SER A 633 -36.77 4.40 -1.45
N THR A 634 -36.52 5.11 -2.55
CA THR A 634 -36.56 6.58 -2.62
C THR A 634 -37.98 7.13 -2.82
N MET A 635 -38.89 6.35 -3.40
CA MET A 635 -40.26 6.78 -3.70
C MET A 635 -41.19 6.75 -2.48
N THR A 636 -40.94 5.89 -1.49
CA THR A 636 -41.83 5.73 -0.33
C THR A 636 -41.69 6.84 0.71
N ASN A 637 -40.54 7.51 0.78
CA ASN A 637 -40.28 8.59 1.74
C ASN A 637 -40.56 10.00 1.21
N ILE A 638 -41.00 10.13 -0.05
CA ILE A 638 -41.54 11.37 -0.62
C ILE A 638 -43.08 11.26 -0.65
N ARG A 639 -43.69 11.12 0.53
CA ARG A 639 -45.11 11.44 0.75
C ARG A 639 -45.23 12.44 1.90
N LEU A 640 -45.12 13.70 1.48
CA LEU A 640 -45.65 14.95 2.04
C LEU A 640 -46.22 14.93 3.47
N GLY A 641 -45.54 15.67 4.35
CA GLY A 641 -46.22 16.55 5.29
C GLY A 641 -46.51 17.90 4.62
N THR A 642 -47.58 17.98 3.83
CA THR A 642 -48.27 19.24 3.55
C THR A 642 -49.74 19.07 3.90
N SER A 643 -50.19 19.90 4.83
CA SER A 643 -51.59 20.04 5.18
C SER A 643 -52.35 20.72 4.03
N ARG A 644 -53.50 20.11 3.71
CA ARG A 644 -54.74 20.67 3.11
C ARG A 644 -54.63 21.52 1.83
N GLY A 645 -55.24 20.98 0.76
CA GLY A 645 -55.80 21.82 -0.31
C GLY A 645 -56.12 21.07 -1.61
N THR A 646 -57.35 20.56 -1.70
CA THR A 646 -58.12 20.24 -2.93
C THR A 646 -57.68 19.10 -3.85
N ALA A 647 -58.66 18.29 -4.21
CA ALA A 647 -58.61 17.06 -4.99
C ALA A 647 -59.05 17.29 -6.44
N GLN A 648 -58.50 16.53 -7.40
CA GLN A 648 -59.24 15.97 -8.56
C GLN A 648 -58.41 14.91 -9.34
N GLU A 649 -58.92 13.67 -9.33
CA GLU A 649 -59.08 12.62 -10.37
C GLU A 649 -57.98 12.21 -11.39
N TYR A 650 -57.52 10.94 -11.26
CA TYR A 650 -57.28 9.79 -12.21
C TYR A 650 -56.74 9.97 -13.68
N PRO A 651 -56.40 8.90 -14.46
CA PRO A 651 -55.53 7.72 -14.26
C PRO A 651 -54.57 7.44 -15.48
N SER A 652 -53.32 6.99 -15.27
CA SER A 652 -52.57 6.26 -16.33
C SER A 652 -51.25 5.66 -15.85
N ILE A 653 -51.30 4.44 -15.29
CA ILE A 653 -50.13 3.64 -14.88
C ILE A 653 -49.79 2.51 -15.89
N LEU A 654 -50.49 2.42 -17.02
CA LEU A 654 -50.35 1.29 -17.96
C LEU A 654 -49.65 1.58 -19.30
N SER A 655 -49.18 2.80 -19.56
CA SER A 655 -48.51 3.15 -20.83
C SER A 655 -46.98 3.27 -20.79
N LEU A 656 -46.34 3.17 -19.62
CA LEU A 656 -44.88 3.31 -19.49
C LEU A 656 -44.08 2.00 -19.55
N PHE A 657 -44.76 0.85 -19.71
CA PHE A 657 -44.13 -0.48 -19.74
C PHE A 657 -43.60 -0.91 -21.12
N ARG A 658 -43.45 0.00 -22.11
CA ARG A 658 -43.13 -0.40 -23.50
C ARG A 658 -41.96 0.29 -24.20
N ALA A 659 -41.18 1.16 -23.54
CA ALA A 659 -40.11 1.91 -24.21
C ALA A 659 -38.66 1.53 -23.82
N GLY A 660 -38.46 0.50 -23.01
CA GLY A 660 -37.14 0.17 -22.42
C GLY A 660 -36.39 -1.01 -23.04
N TRP A 661 -36.55 -1.31 -24.33
CA TRP A 661 -36.00 -2.55 -24.91
C TRP A 661 -35.40 -2.45 -26.33
N VAL A 662 -34.81 -1.30 -26.71
CA VAL A 662 -34.26 -1.11 -28.08
C VAL A 662 -32.78 -0.67 -28.15
N LEU A 663 -31.97 -0.90 -27.11
CA LEU A 663 -30.50 -0.74 -27.23
C LEU A 663 -29.74 -2.00 -26.78
N LEU A 664 -30.17 -3.14 -27.32
CA LEU A 664 -29.45 -4.40 -27.29
C LEU A 664 -29.71 -5.08 -28.63
N LEU A 665 -28.70 -5.10 -29.50
CA LEU A 665 -28.41 -6.13 -30.52
C LEU A 665 -27.39 -5.54 -31.51
N ASP A 666 -26.11 -5.83 -31.30
CA ASP A 666 -25.19 -6.02 -32.43
C ASP A 666 -24.04 -6.95 -32.01
N ALA A 667 -24.28 -8.26 -32.19
CA ALA A 667 -23.26 -9.29 -32.37
C ALA A 667 -23.96 -10.56 -32.86
N THR A 668 -23.70 -10.90 -34.11
CA THR A 668 -24.34 -11.94 -34.92
C THR A 668 -23.91 -13.37 -34.55
N CYS A 669 -24.89 -14.28 -34.42
CA CYS A 669 -24.85 -15.64 -35.00
C CYS A 669 -26.29 -16.16 -35.18
N PRO A 670 -26.56 -17.04 -36.17
CA PRO A 670 -27.80 -17.04 -36.94
C PRO A 670 -28.85 -18.04 -36.44
N GLY A 671 -30.13 -17.67 -36.59
CA GLY A 671 -31.21 -18.64 -36.54
C GLY A 671 -32.55 -18.04 -36.16
N VAL A 672 -33.53 -18.22 -37.04
CA VAL A 672 -34.97 -17.94 -36.90
C VAL A 672 -35.37 -16.49 -37.20
N GLY A 673 -35.93 -16.35 -38.41
CA GLY A 673 -36.34 -15.08 -38.98
C GLY A 673 -37.70 -14.57 -38.49
N LEU A 674 -37.89 -13.27 -38.67
CA LEU A 674 -39.19 -12.65 -38.80
C LEU A 674 -39.11 -11.64 -39.96
N GLN A 675 -39.99 -11.81 -40.94
CA GLN A 675 -40.10 -10.96 -42.14
C GLN A 675 -40.48 -9.52 -41.76
N VAL A 676 -39.74 -8.55 -42.30
CA VAL A 676 -40.26 -7.19 -42.52
C VAL A 676 -40.11 -6.85 -44.00
N VAL A 677 -41.24 -6.52 -44.60
CA VAL A 677 -41.40 -6.15 -46.01
C VAL A 677 -40.57 -4.89 -46.31
N THR A 678 -39.63 -4.98 -47.25
CA THR A 678 -38.92 -3.83 -47.81
C THR A 678 -39.52 -3.49 -49.17
N ASN A 679 -39.98 -2.25 -49.34
CA ASN A 679 -40.22 -1.68 -50.66
C ASN A 679 -38.90 -1.08 -51.16
N TRP A 680 -38.32 -1.73 -52.17
CA TRP A 680 -37.13 -1.28 -52.89
C TRP A 680 -37.50 -0.42 -54.10
N ARG A 681 -36.73 0.66 -54.33
CA ARG A 681 -36.35 1.10 -55.68
C ARG A 681 -34.87 1.55 -55.70
N PRO A 682 -34.11 1.25 -56.78
CA PRO A 682 -32.66 1.40 -56.80
C PRO A 682 -32.22 2.72 -57.44
N PHE A 683 -31.11 3.29 -56.97
CA PHE A 683 -30.23 4.11 -57.81
C PHE A 683 -28.76 3.79 -57.51
N ARG A 684 -27.98 3.66 -58.59
CA ARG A 684 -26.60 3.15 -58.65
C ARG A 684 -25.58 4.24 -58.33
N GLY A 685 -24.48 3.88 -57.65
CA GLY A 685 -23.22 4.63 -57.70
C GLY A 685 -22.42 4.64 -56.40
N THR A 686 -21.39 3.78 -56.34
CA THR A 686 -20.16 3.85 -55.53
C THR A 686 -20.20 4.34 -54.07
N SER A 687 -20.03 3.38 -53.15
CA SER A 687 -19.51 3.47 -51.77
C SER A 687 -20.25 4.37 -50.77
N PRO A 688 -20.91 3.83 -49.70
CA PRO A 688 -21.35 4.65 -48.59
C PRO A 688 -20.39 4.55 -47.40
N LEU A 689 -19.79 5.69 -47.04
CA LEU A 689 -19.55 6.06 -45.64
C LEU A 689 -20.93 6.22 -45.00
N MET A 690 -21.13 5.55 -43.86
CA MET A 690 -22.40 5.56 -43.13
C MET A 690 -22.39 6.77 -42.17
N THR A 691 -22.96 7.90 -42.59
CA THR A 691 -23.22 9.05 -41.72
C THR A 691 -24.58 8.88 -41.05
N MET A 692 -24.59 8.68 -39.72
CA MET A 692 -25.81 8.65 -38.92
C MET A 692 -26.14 10.08 -38.45
N SER A 693 -27.16 10.69 -39.06
CA SER A 693 -27.71 11.98 -38.63
C SER A 693 -28.65 11.74 -37.44
N LEU A 694 -28.29 12.27 -36.26
CA LEU A 694 -29.18 12.38 -35.11
C LEU A 694 -29.69 13.83 -35.03
N SER A 695 -30.95 14.04 -35.43
CA SER A 695 -31.65 15.30 -35.18
C SER A 695 -32.11 15.37 -33.71
N PHE A 696 -31.62 16.33 -32.94
CA PHE A 696 -32.08 16.60 -31.58
C PHE A 696 -33.43 17.34 -31.60
N PRO A 697 -34.45 16.93 -30.82
CA PRO A 697 -35.62 17.77 -30.60
C PRO A 697 -35.25 18.97 -29.72
N SER A 698 -35.87 20.11 -30.03
CA SER A 698 -35.70 21.40 -29.38
C SER A 698 -35.69 21.33 -27.85
N LEU A 699 -34.74 22.04 -27.24
CA LEU A 699 -34.60 22.25 -25.80
C LEU A 699 -35.87 22.88 -25.21
N GLY A 700 -36.78 22.03 -24.73
CA GLY A 700 -37.96 22.42 -23.98
C GLY A 700 -37.60 22.85 -22.55
N THR A 701 -38.04 24.05 -22.19
CA THR A 701 -37.83 24.71 -20.90
C THR A 701 -38.64 24.08 -19.77
N THR A 702 -38.12 23.02 -19.12
CA THR A 702 -38.41 22.71 -17.71
C THR A 702 -37.25 21.90 -17.11
N CYS A 703 -36.24 22.61 -16.61
CA CYS A 703 -34.97 22.03 -16.18
C CYS A 703 -34.99 21.63 -14.70
N GLY A 704 -34.82 20.33 -14.43
CA GLY A 704 -34.42 19.80 -13.13
C GLY A 704 -32.92 19.50 -13.13
N GLU A 705 -32.24 19.84 -12.03
CA GLU A 705 -30.78 19.78 -11.82
C GLU A 705 -30.17 18.37 -12.01
N ARG A 706 -29.89 17.96 -13.25
CA ARG A 706 -28.90 16.91 -13.57
C ARG A 706 -27.72 17.56 -14.27
N GLY A 707 -26.49 17.22 -13.87
CA GLY A 707 -25.29 17.58 -14.64
C GLY A 707 -25.39 16.96 -16.03
N GLN A 708 -25.61 17.79 -17.04
CA GLN A 708 -25.70 17.34 -18.43
C GLN A 708 -24.27 17.08 -18.92
N LEU A 709 -24.00 15.85 -19.34
CA LEU A 709 -22.77 15.50 -20.04
C LEU A 709 -22.91 16.02 -21.48
N VAL A 710 -21.95 16.82 -21.94
CA VAL A 710 -21.92 17.36 -23.30
C VAL A 710 -20.69 16.79 -24.00
N LEU A 711 -20.89 16.33 -25.23
CA LEU A 711 -19.86 15.78 -26.10
C LEU A 711 -19.58 16.79 -27.21
N ILE A 712 -18.31 17.10 -27.44
CA ILE A 712 -17.89 17.92 -28.58
C ILE A 712 -16.75 17.28 -29.35
N CYS A 713 -16.79 17.36 -30.67
CA CYS A 713 -15.67 17.02 -31.54
C CYS A 713 -15.08 18.31 -32.12
N GLY A 714 -13.76 18.49 -32.03
CA GLY A 714 -13.08 19.66 -32.53
C GLY A 714 -11.58 19.47 -32.66
N VAL A 715 -10.87 20.54 -32.97
CA VAL A 715 -9.40 20.58 -33.09
C VAL A 715 -8.84 21.31 -31.88
N LEU A 716 -7.90 20.68 -31.18
CA LEU A 716 -7.16 21.31 -30.08
C LEU A 716 -6.20 22.36 -30.65
N ARG A 717 -6.51 23.64 -30.54
CA ARG A 717 -5.65 24.73 -31.07
C ARG A 717 -4.50 25.05 -30.14
N GLU A 718 -4.83 25.36 -28.90
CA GLU A 718 -3.89 25.77 -27.87
C GLU A 718 -4.12 25.01 -26.58
N MET A 719 -3.07 24.91 -25.77
CA MET A 719 -3.14 24.33 -24.44
C MET A 719 -2.30 25.15 -23.46
N TRP A 720 -2.92 25.54 -22.35
CA TRP A 720 -2.24 26.28 -21.29
C TRP A 720 -2.16 25.44 -20.02
N MET A 721 -1.13 25.70 -19.21
CA MET A 721 -1.02 25.16 -17.86
C MET A 721 -1.55 26.18 -16.86
N PHE A 722 -2.44 25.73 -15.99
CA PHE A 722 -2.83 26.50 -14.82
C PHE A 722 -1.80 26.21 -13.72
N ASP A 723 -0.78 27.06 -13.61
CA ASP A 723 0.22 26.97 -12.55
C ASP A 723 -0.04 28.05 -11.48
N ASP A 724 -0.25 27.63 -10.24
CA ASP A 724 -0.29 28.54 -9.10
C ASP A 724 1.18 28.81 -8.74
N ALA A 725 1.68 29.98 -9.15
CA ALA A 725 3.10 30.36 -9.28
C ALA A 725 3.96 30.30 -7.99
N HIS A 726 3.54 29.55 -6.97
CA HIS A 726 4.16 29.44 -5.65
C HIS A 726 4.47 28.02 -5.20
N SER A 727 4.21 26.98 -5.99
CA SER A 727 4.60 25.61 -5.63
C SER A 727 5.74 25.10 -6.52
N GLN A 728 6.96 25.06 -5.98
CA GLN A 728 8.10 24.40 -6.66
C GLN A 728 7.97 22.86 -6.68
N ASN A 729 6.83 22.32 -6.25
CA ASN A 729 6.51 20.91 -6.33
C ASN A 729 6.04 20.59 -7.76
N LYS A 730 6.94 20.07 -8.57
CA LYS A 730 6.69 19.54 -9.93
C LYS A 730 5.84 18.25 -9.96
N ASP A 731 5.03 17.99 -8.94
CA ASP A 731 4.23 16.76 -8.86
C ASP A 731 2.82 16.96 -9.42
N ASN A 732 2.69 16.64 -10.71
CA ASN A 732 1.59 15.99 -11.44
C ASN A 732 0.13 16.45 -11.32
N SER A 733 -0.24 17.44 -10.51
CA SER A 733 -1.62 17.94 -10.43
C SER A 733 -1.85 19.24 -11.22
N SER A 734 -1.12 19.43 -12.32
CA SER A 734 -1.35 20.56 -13.21
C SER A 734 -2.71 20.43 -13.90
N TRP A 735 -3.53 21.48 -13.81
CA TRP A 735 -4.75 21.59 -14.60
C TRP A 735 -4.36 22.19 -15.96
N TYR A 736 -4.90 21.63 -17.03
CA TYR A 736 -4.70 22.16 -18.38
C TYR A 736 -5.96 22.87 -18.82
N ILE A 737 -5.83 23.91 -19.65
CA ILE A 737 -6.94 24.53 -20.36
C ILE A 737 -6.75 24.19 -21.82
N LEU A 738 -7.74 23.52 -22.41
CA LEU A 738 -7.77 23.13 -23.82
C LEU A 738 -8.58 24.16 -24.61
N GLU A 739 -7.98 24.81 -25.60
CA GLU A 739 -8.73 25.58 -26.61
C GLU A 739 -9.18 24.64 -27.73
N ILE A 740 -10.47 24.39 -27.83
CA ILE A 740 -11.04 23.51 -28.85
C ILE A 740 -11.80 24.37 -29.85
N ALA A 741 -11.45 24.27 -31.13
CA ALA A 741 -12.13 24.92 -32.23
C ALA A 741 -12.89 23.90 -33.10
N PRO A 742 -13.82 24.33 -33.97
CA PRO A 742 -14.51 23.40 -34.87
C PRO A 742 -13.52 22.71 -35.80
N SER A 743 -13.65 21.39 -35.94
CA SER A 743 -13.01 20.63 -37.02
C SER A 743 -13.80 20.80 -38.32
N THR A 744 -13.14 20.79 -39.47
CA THR A 744 -13.79 20.89 -40.79
C THR A 744 -14.93 19.89 -40.98
N ASP A 745 -14.78 18.70 -40.42
CA ASP A 745 -15.72 17.58 -40.63
C ASP A 745 -16.91 17.61 -39.68
N ASN A 746 -16.85 18.39 -38.59
CA ASN A 746 -17.88 18.46 -37.54
C ASN A 746 -18.25 19.90 -37.13
N ASP A 747 -18.01 20.89 -38.00
CA ASP A 747 -18.26 22.31 -37.74
C ASP A 747 -19.72 22.57 -37.29
N ALA A 748 -20.70 21.91 -37.93
CA ALA A 748 -22.12 22.07 -37.58
C ALA A 748 -22.42 21.65 -36.12
N LEU A 749 -21.96 20.47 -35.70
CA LEU A 749 -22.19 19.98 -34.34
C LEU A 749 -21.46 20.84 -33.29
N PHE A 750 -20.25 21.27 -33.61
CA PHE A 750 -19.50 22.19 -32.76
C PHE A 750 -20.26 23.52 -32.60
N ARG A 751 -20.75 24.10 -33.71
CA ARG A 751 -21.53 25.35 -33.70
C ARG A 751 -22.85 25.21 -32.95
N ASP A 752 -23.51 24.05 -33.00
CA ASP A 752 -24.74 23.80 -32.24
C ASP A 752 -24.47 23.80 -30.74
N VAL A 753 -23.38 23.15 -30.29
CA VAL A 753 -22.95 23.16 -28.88
C VAL A 753 -22.51 24.57 -28.47
N TYR A 754 -21.69 25.23 -29.28
CA TYR A 754 -21.26 26.62 -29.07
C TYR A 754 -22.46 27.55 -28.90
N THR A 755 -23.39 27.53 -29.87
CA THR A 755 -24.62 28.33 -29.85
C THR A 755 -25.49 28.01 -28.64
N SER A 756 -25.58 26.73 -28.25
CA SER A 756 -26.31 26.33 -27.04
C SER A 756 -25.65 26.88 -25.77
N LEU A 757 -24.32 26.86 -25.69
CA LEU A 757 -23.54 27.43 -24.58
C LEU A 757 -23.68 28.96 -24.53
N THR A 758 -23.58 29.64 -25.69
CA THR A 758 -23.77 31.09 -25.79
C THR A 758 -25.20 31.50 -25.44
N ASN A 759 -26.20 30.75 -25.91
CA ASN A 759 -27.62 31.00 -25.63
C ASN A 759 -28.03 30.64 -24.20
N MET A 760 -27.18 29.94 -23.43
CA MET A 760 -27.36 29.83 -21.98
C MET A 760 -27.20 31.17 -21.24
N GLY A 761 -26.76 32.25 -21.92
CA GLY A 761 -26.91 33.66 -21.49
C GLY A 761 -27.73 34.48 -22.50
N PRO A 762 -28.63 35.39 -22.08
CA PRO A 762 -28.38 36.43 -21.08
C PRO A 762 -29.47 36.55 -20.00
N MET A 763 -29.10 36.37 -18.72
CA MET A 763 -29.88 36.81 -17.55
C MET A 763 -28.88 37.33 -16.50
N ASP A 764 -28.55 38.61 -16.66
CA ASP A 764 -27.98 39.62 -15.76
C ASP A 764 -26.63 39.52 -15.05
N ASP A 765 -25.88 38.41 -15.01
CA ASP A 765 -24.47 38.51 -14.53
C ASP A 765 -23.62 37.24 -14.75
N THR A 766 -23.96 36.44 -15.76
CA THR A 766 -23.27 35.17 -16.01
C THR A 766 -22.09 35.38 -16.96
N PHE A 767 -20.86 35.42 -16.45
CA PHE A 767 -19.66 35.46 -17.29
C PHE A 767 -19.36 34.05 -17.78
N LEU A 768 -19.56 33.82 -19.08
CA LEU A 768 -19.16 32.60 -19.75
C LEU A 768 -17.72 32.78 -20.27
N HIS A 769 -16.73 32.57 -19.41
CA HIS A 769 -15.31 32.64 -19.82
C HIS A 769 -14.87 31.44 -20.68
N ALA A 770 -15.72 30.43 -20.83
CA ALA A 770 -15.39 29.19 -21.50
C ALA A 770 -15.67 29.19 -23.01
N VAL A 771 -16.16 30.29 -23.57
CA VAL A 771 -16.52 30.42 -24.98
C VAL A 771 -15.92 31.72 -25.50
N GLY A 772 -15.24 31.68 -26.63
CA GLY A 772 -14.62 32.85 -27.22
C GLY A 772 -14.60 32.84 -28.73
N GLU A 773 -14.34 34.01 -29.30
CA GLU A 773 -14.18 34.24 -30.72
C GLU A 773 -12.87 35.00 -30.91
N GLN A 774 -12.01 34.51 -31.80
CA GLN A 774 -10.72 35.14 -32.07
C GLN A 774 -10.77 35.84 -33.43
N ASP A 775 -10.47 37.14 -33.43
CA ASP A 775 -10.33 37.94 -34.66
C ASP A 775 -8.95 37.71 -35.27
N ILE A 776 -8.81 36.65 -36.07
CA ILE A 776 -7.63 36.46 -36.91
C ILE A 776 -7.96 37.05 -38.28
N VAL A 777 -7.49 38.28 -38.52
CA VAL A 777 -7.41 39.11 -39.75
C VAL A 777 -8.52 39.01 -40.82
N ASP A 778 -9.14 37.87 -41.11
CA ASP A 778 -10.30 37.70 -42.01
C ASP A 778 -11.25 36.53 -41.63
N ALA A 779 -11.04 35.82 -40.51
CA ALA A 779 -11.89 34.71 -40.07
C ALA A 779 -12.16 34.75 -38.56
N HIS A 780 -13.44 34.87 -38.19
CA HIS A 780 -13.88 34.71 -36.81
C HIS A 780 -13.92 33.23 -36.45
N VAL A 781 -12.91 32.76 -35.71
CA VAL A 781 -12.84 31.37 -35.28
C VAL A 781 -13.44 31.25 -33.89
N GLN A 782 -14.52 30.48 -33.79
CA GLN A 782 -15.18 30.14 -32.54
C GLN A 782 -14.40 29.05 -31.79
N TYR A 783 -14.25 29.19 -30.48
CA TYR A 783 -13.58 28.19 -29.65
C TYR A 783 -14.22 28.02 -28.27
N LEU A 784 -13.96 26.86 -27.66
CA LEU A 784 -14.29 26.54 -26.28
C LEU A 784 -13.02 26.37 -25.45
N LEU A 785 -13.04 26.88 -24.21
CA LEU A 785 -12.02 26.61 -23.21
C LEU A 785 -12.50 25.52 -22.27
N VAL A 786 -11.83 24.36 -22.30
CA VAL A 786 -12.17 23.21 -21.46
C VAL A 786 -11.05 22.93 -20.46
N CYS A 787 -11.36 22.96 -19.17
CA CYS A 787 -10.44 22.58 -18.11
C CYS A 787 -10.26 21.06 -18.10
N LEU A 788 -9.03 20.60 -18.26
CA LEU A 788 -8.61 19.21 -18.20
C LEU A 788 -7.86 18.94 -16.89
N PRO A 789 -8.53 18.37 -15.87
CA PRO A 789 -7.87 17.88 -14.68
C PRO A 789 -7.18 16.54 -15.00
N SER A 790 -5.93 16.58 -15.44
CA SER A 790 -5.20 15.40 -15.92
C SER A 790 -5.26 14.16 -15.00
N PRO A 791 -5.23 14.26 -13.65
CA PRO A 791 -5.36 13.09 -12.77
C PRO A 791 -6.76 12.47 -12.72
N LEU A 792 -7.78 13.18 -13.18
CA LEU A 792 -9.20 12.83 -13.03
C LEU A 792 -9.90 12.55 -14.36
N ALA A 793 -9.39 13.08 -15.47
CA ALA A 793 -9.97 12.93 -16.79
C ALA A 793 -9.35 11.75 -17.55
N LEU A 794 -10.18 10.90 -18.15
CA LEU A 794 -9.72 9.78 -18.96
C LEU A 794 -9.25 10.27 -20.34
N ILE A 795 -7.98 10.08 -20.69
CA ILE A 795 -7.48 10.38 -22.03
C ILE A 795 -7.26 9.08 -22.81
N THR A 796 -7.91 8.96 -23.97
CA THR A 796 -7.78 7.81 -24.89
C THR A 796 -7.38 8.27 -26.28
N ALA A 797 -6.95 7.34 -27.14
CA ALA A 797 -6.64 7.64 -28.53
C ALA A 797 -7.05 6.49 -29.45
N ALA A 798 -7.38 6.83 -30.70
CA ALA A 798 -7.67 5.86 -31.74
C ALA A 798 -6.43 5.00 -32.07
N CYS A 799 -6.66 3.79 -32.57
CA CYS A 799 -5.59 2.80 -32.78
C CYS A 799 -4.55 3.21 -33.84
N ASN A 800 -4.89 4.14 -34.72
CA ASN A 800 -4.03 4.71 -35.76
C ASN A 800 -3.28 5.98 -35.31
N VAL A 801 -3.52 6.45 -34.08
CA VAL A 801 -2.83 7.61 -33.49
C VAL A 801 -1.53 7.10 -32.84
N THR A 802 -0.47 7.06 -33.64
CA THR A 802 0.90 6.78 -33.17
C THR A 802 1.67 8.08 -33.07
N ILE A 803 2.35 8.30 -31.95
CA ILE A 803 3.23 9.46 -31.78
C ILE A 803 4.67 9.00 -31.81
N ASP A 804 5.47 9.67 -32.64
CA ASP A 804 6.91 9.41 -32.74
C ASP A 804 7.60 9.66 -31.39
N PRO A 805 8.66 8.90 -31.05
CA PRO A 805 9.43 9.14 -29.84
C PRO A 805 9.92 10.60 -29.79
N ALA A 806 10.08 11.12 -28.57
CA ALA A 806 10.60 12.48 -28.39
C ALA A 806 11.90 12.66 -29.21
N PRO A 807 12.07 13.79 -29.92
CA PRO A 807 13.21 13.98 -30.82
C PRO A 807 14.56 13.90 -30.09
N PHE A 808 14.57 14.07 -28.75
CA PHE A 808 15.75 13.89 -27.91
C PHE A 808 15.41 13.11 -26.64
N PRO A 809 16.26 12.16 -26.18
CA PRO A 809 16.03 11.34 -24.98
C PRO A 809 15.87 12.14 -23.69
N ASN A 810 16.45 13.35 -23.64
CA ASN A 810 16.46 14.22 -22.46
C ASN A 810 15.53 15.44 -22.61
N HIS A 811 14.65 15.46 -23.61
CA HIS A 811 13.78 16.62 -23.79
C HIS A 811 12.75 16.68 -22.65
N PRO A 812 12.63 17.82 -21.92
CA PRO A 812 11.60 17.97 -20.91
C PRO A 812 10.22 17.72 -21.53
N CYS A 813 9.53 16.71 -20.99
CA CYS A 813 8.16 16.36 -21.34
C CYS A 813 7.19 16.95 -20.30
N LEU A 814 5.94 17.17 -20.69
CA LEU A 814 4.91 17.61 -19.74
C LEU A 814 4.68 16.55 -18.66
N PRO A 815 4.41 16.94 -17.40
CA PRO A 815 4.22 15.99 -16.30
C PRO A 815 3.16 14.91 -16.57
N PHE A 816 2.07 15.23 -17.28
CA PHE A 816 1.06 14.22 -17.64
C PHE A 816 1.56 13.17 -18.66
N TYR A 817 2.65 13.44 -19.38
CA TYR A 817 3.33 12.46 -20.25
C TYR A 817 4.30 11.55 -19.49
N ASN A 818 4.63 11.84 -18.23
CA ASN A 818 5.53 11.00 -17.43
C ASN A 818 4.87 9.70 -16.96
N HIS A 819 3.54 9.64 -16.98
CA HIS A 819 2.74 8.46 -16.60
C HIS A 819 2.36 7.57 -17.78
N TRP A 820 2.70 8.01 -18.99
CA TRP A 820 2.34 7.32 -20.22
C TRP A 820 3.50 6.48 -20.71
N ASP A 821 3.21 5.22 -21.03
CA ASP A 821 4.08 4.36 -21.85
C ASP A 821 4.61 5.15 -23.05
N ASN A 822 5.89 4.93 -23.39
CA ASN A 822 6.62 5.58 -24.47
C ASN A 822 5.91 5.51 -25.84
N GLU A 823 4.86 4.70 -25.98
CA GLU A 823 4.08 4.52 -27.21
C GLU A 823 2.79 5.37 -27.33
N ARG A 824 2.36 6.17 -26.33
CA ARG A 824 0.98 6.76 -26.34
C ARG A 824 0.82 8.21 -25.83
N LYS A 825 1.68 9.16 -26.22
CA LYS A 825 1.58 10.58 -25.80
C LYS A 825 0.56 11.41 -26.59
N THR A 826 -0.73 11.10 -26.57
CA THR A 826 -1.61 11.44 -27.72
C THR A 826 -2.15 12.88 -27.85
N LEU A 827 -2.09 13.75 -26.83
CA LEU A 827 -2.83 15.03 -26.85
C LEU A 827 -1.96 16.23 -27.30
N THR A 828 -1.87 16.47 -28.61
CA THR A 828 -1.03 17.52 -29.21
C THR A 828 -1.82 18.68 -29.84
N PRO A 829 -1.25 19.89 -29.95
CA PRO A 829 -1.85 20.96 -30.74
C PRO A 829 -2.13 20.50 -32.18
N ASN A 830 -3.23 20.97 -32.74
CA ASN A 830 -3.87 20.55 -33.97
C ASN A 830 -4.44 19.11 -33.98
N ALA A 831 -4.47 18.42 -32.85
CA ALA A 831 -5.10 17.09 -32.79
C ALA A 831 -6.62 17.21 -32.90
N THR A 832 -7.22 16.31 -33.68
CA THR A 832 -8.68 16.15 -33.71
C THR A 832 -9.10 15.36 -32.47
N VAL A 833 -9.94 15.96 -31.62
CA VAL A 833 -10.32 15.42 -30.31
C VAL A 833 -11.83 15.38 -30.12
N VAL A 834 -12.29 14.36 -29.40
CA VAL A 834 -13.64 14.30 -28.83
C VAL A 834 -13.55 14.51 -27.33
N VAL A 835 -14.17 15.56 -26.82
CA VAL A 835 -14.15 15.89 -25.40
C VAL A 835 -15.55 15.74 -24.83
N ASN A 836 -15.67 14.86 -23.84
CA ASN A 836 -16.82 14.80 -22.95
C ASN A 836 -16.54 15.71 -21.77
N PHE A 837 -17.42 16.66 -21.50
CA PHE A 837 -17.25 17.60 -20.40
C PHE A 837 -18.56 17.85 -19.65
N HIS A 838 -18.39 18.28 -18.41
CA HIS A 838 -19.44 18.79 -17.56
C HIS A 838 -19.47 20.32 -17.62
N ILE A 839 -20.66 20.90 -17.60
CA ILE A 839 -20.84 22.33 -17.37
C ILE A 839 -20.98 22.54 -15.86
N VAL A 840 -19.96 23.11 -15.24
CA VAL A 840 -19.96 23.44 -13.82
C VAL A 840 -20.30 24.91 -13.66
N VAL A 841 -21.46 25.20 -13.06
CA VAL A 841 -21.88 26.57 -12.79
C VAL A 841 -21.57 26.94 -11.34
N ASP A 842 -20.54 27.75 -11.13
CA ASP A 842 -20.29 28.38 -9.84
C ASP A 842 -21.27 29.52 -9.59
N ARG A 843 -21.82 29.61 -8.38
CA ARG A 843 -22.69 30.68 -7.90
C ARG A 843 -21.97 31.47 -6.81
N SER A 844 -20.90 32.16 -7.17
CA SER A 844 -20.16 33.02 -6.25
C SER A 844 -20.61 34.49 -6.38
N ARG A 845 -20.93 35.12 -5.24
CA ARG A 845 -21.22 36.57 -5.11
C ARG A 845 -22.37 37.12 -5.97
N GLY A 846 -23.38 36.29 -6.26
CA GLY A 846 -24.53 36.70 -7.08
C GLY A 846 -24.27 36.64 -8.59
N LYS A 847 -23.02 36.38 -9.00
CA LYS A 847 -22.66 36.07 -10.38
C LYS A 847 -22.66 34.56 -10.58
N ARG A 848 -23.02 34.13 -11.78
CA ARG A 848 -22.89 32.74 -12.20
C ARG A 848 -21.68 32.65 -13.12
N MET A 849 -20.80 31.69 -12.91
CA MET A 849 -19.70 31.44 -13.83
C MET A 849 -19.80 30.00 -14.30
N ALA A 850 -19.86 29.78 -15.60
CA ALA A 850 -19.82 28.43 -16.14
C ALA A 850 -18.39 28.10 -16.56
N ILE A 851 -17.89 26.96 -16.08
CA ILE A 851 -16.61 26.38 -16.44
C ILE A 851 -16.89 25.01 -17.07
N LEU A 852 -16.22 24.71 -18.18
CA LEU A 852 -16.31 23.39 -18.82
C LEU A 852 -15.20 22.52 -18.25
N VAL A 853 -15.53 21.38 -17.66
CA VAL A 853 -14.55 20.47 -17.05
C VAL A 853 -14.60 19.13 -17.78
N ALA A 854 -13.49 18.75 -18.41
CA ALA A 854 -13.38 17.49 -19.13
C ALA A 854 -13.51 16.29 -18.18
N ASP A 855 -14.39 15.36 -18.54
CA ASP A 855 -14.51 14.02 -17.97
C ASP A 855 -13.63 13.04 -18.75
N SER A 856 -13.65 13.13 -20.09
CA SER A 856 -12.77 12.33 -20.94
C SER A 856 -12.39 13.05 -22.23
N VAL A 857 -11.20 12.79 -22.73
CA VAL A 857 -10.70 13.27 -24.02
C VAL A 857 -10.31 12.06 -24.88
N SER A 858 -10.83 11.96 -26.09
CA SER A 858 -10.46 10.91 -27.06
C SER A 858 -9.79 11.55 -28.26
N VAL A 859 -8.54 11.20 -28.53
CA VAL A 859 -7.77 11.71 -29.67
C VAL A 859 -8.08 10.85 -30.90
N LEU A 860 -8.66 11.44 -31.93
CA LEU A 860 -9.00 10.76 -33.18
C LEU A 860 -7.85 10.79 -34.18
N GLU A 861 -7.15 11.92 -34.26
CA GLU A 861 -6.03 12.14 -35.19
C GLU A 861 -4.93 12.93 -34.50
N CYS A 862 -3.67 12.55 -34.73
CA CYS A 862 -2.52 13.31 -34.25
C CYS A 862 -2.49 14.69 -34.91
N GLY A 863 -2.23 15.73 -34.11
CA GLY A 863 -1.88 17.05 -34.63
C GLY A 863 -0.41 17.11 -34.99
N VAL A 864 0.34 17.92 -34.26
CA VAL A 864 1.81 17.93 -34.39
C VAL A 864 2.42 16.63 -33.84
N PRO A 865 3.51 16.11 -34.45
CA PRO A 865 4.16 14.87 -33.99
C PRO A 865 4.71 15.00 -32.57
N TRP A 866 5.23 16.17 -32.21
CA TRP A 866 5.80 16.40 -30.89
C TRP A 866 5.77 17.90 -30.53
N TYR A 867 5.64 18.22 -29.23
CA TYR A 867 5.74 19.59 -28.72
C TYR A 867 6.20 19.61 -27.26
N SER A 868 6.79 20.73 -26.83
CA SER A 868 7.07 21.04 -25.42
C SER A 868 6.38 22.34 -25.02
N LEU A 869 5.86 22.42 -23.79
CA LEU A 869 5.51 23.71 -23.21
C LEU A 869 6.74 24.27 -22.49
N CYS A 870 7.17 25.45 -22.88
CA CYS A 870 8.18 26.24 -22.18
C CYS A 870 7.50 27.46 -21.57
N GLU A 871 7.79 27.78 -20.32
CA GLU A 871 7.42 29.06 -19.73
C GLU A 871 8.28 30.15 -20.36
N ASP A 872 7.68 30.98 -21.20
CA ASP A 872 8.32 32.21 -21.66
C ASP A 872 8.27 33.25 -20.53
N LYS A 873 9.43 33.72 -20.09
CA LYS A 873 9.57 34.67 -18.98
C LYS A 873 9.11 36.10 -19.35
N SER A 874 8.84 36.36 -20.64
CA SER A 874 8.57 37.71 -21.14
C SER A 874 7.08 38.00 -21.35
N GLU A 875 6.31 37.04 -21.84
CA GLU A 875 4.85 37.08 -21.96
C GLU A 875 4.34 35.63 -21.96
N MET A 876 3.26 35.33 -21.25
CA MET A 876 2.66 33.99 -21.25
C MET A 876 2.00 33.67 -22.62
N ARG A 877 2.80 33.41 -23.66
CA ARG A 877 2.37 32.93 -24.98
C ARG A 877 3.27 31.80 -25.46
N LEU A 878 2.65 30.87 -26.18
CA LEU A 878 3.29 29.67 -26.77
C LEU A 878 4.15 30.06 -27.97
N VAL A 879 5.40 29.60 -28.02
CA VAL A 879 6.23 29.67 -29.23
C VAL A 879 6.33 28.27 -29.83
N GLN A 880 5.76 28.10 -31.03
CA GLN A 880 5.88 26.87 -31.81
C GLN A 880 7.28 26.82 -32.45
N ASN A 881 8.20 26.03 -31.88
CA ASN A 881 9.48 25.74 -32.53
C ASN A 881 9.25 24.72 -33.66
N ASN A 882 8.85 25.22 -34.83
CA ASN A 882 8.91 24.43 -36.06
C ASN A 882 10.39 24.24 -36.44
N ALA A 883 11.02 23.20 -35.92
CA ALA A 883 12.24 22.68 -36.51
C ALA A 883 11.88 22.09 -37.88
N GLN A 884 11.84 22.93 -38.92
CA GLN A 884 11.90 22.44 -40.29
C GLN A 884 13.22 21.69 -40.44
N MET A 885 13.13 20.38 -40.60
CA MET A 885 14.23 19.55 -41.09
C MET A 885 14.60 20.01 -42.50
N SER A 886 15.59 20.89 -42.60
CA SER A 886 16.41 21.01 -43.80
C SER A 886 17.65 20.13 -43.62
N SER A 887 17.66 19.00 -44.34
CA SER A 887 18.75 18.07 -44.68
C SER A 887 19.95 17.96 -43.74
#